data_AF-A0A814IPE7-F1
#
_entry.id   AF-A0A814IPE7-F1
#
_cell.length_a   1.000
_cell.length_b   1.000
_cell.length_c   1.000
_cell.angle_alpha   90.00
_cell.angle_beta   90.00
_cell.angle_gamma   90.00
#
_symmetry.space_group_name_H-M   'P 1'
#
loop_
_entity.id
_entity.type
_entity.pdbx_description
1 polymer ?
#
loop_
_entity_poly.entity_id
_entity_poly.type
_entity_poly.pdbx_seq_one_letter_code
_entity_poly.pdbx_strand_id
1 'polypeptide(L)'
;MVSMAILDQSLGDLRREITDLKQIDRVEDYDTKRLSSIINLSRESLKETEKFQQQILNQLQQFEISLADINDILRANVQRKIQLEQQQKQQSGDDLEIRAKLMALNAETLECRAAAIQLQQEARRVLSRAAEIDKLANDELTQQALERKMKQQEIERNRAAELERRVKLEEERKRLKELQQQQESILAMVNKPIVENEYANWSIREFMHADESPPCIIRTSPENCSIPIDVTYVPVSETEYLLDKQEELISTPLRVKFNSITSNQPFILVAIPYIIKRSPHRENVIKIRQSNGLWISIDTNEPQFDSHKEKHFVECRLIKPVACAVVSRLKRDRVLIRTHSSGRYSSTADARFTFEWPKHVSENNIHLQTCIQPVDIPAFAQFCEQYKHECRGLLAVGPIIELTSVDASLIKPIQFTLPILVQPKKKAVQPKVVEPATTDSGTISHELQQEFIIQQQQLIFKSMLGEDLSNERLVLLYSNSNSNENLWTIDTDLRVVAGKVPDVVTVDMQSLHTRMIVARYDKQLMSAKQLQTAVYLFEQTLNQRTATLMLRHRSSNPNEICLVCCSSQRRGMVTDEIQQENYSNRDEQIKEITLQEGQLLELRFRGNVLPTNHVQQTIPFAFNTNFPFYFETNVSERDKYSQHLSTYFYGHIQIYSKQKASRSSMKEIEKKKQQLSVDMIKQDWPETDTCLTEILLSLPKPPETVRTPIEKALTTFSGEGILTSALFRDMSANLADGEWRRLANCLGMTRMRIEAIERDYRYDAPYYMLLTWFKRVSRSSDKVSALTHALVNIKRWDLAQELQTIKNTKRLDQNALSKDEQLKMCRAFFNRICQREECVRIWKQLARELALTNDDIIQIERSYPSKHERCLRCLEQWASNQTRIDILFLAKVIRMLGFKPLAREIESMA
;
A
#
# COMPACT_ATOMS: atom_id res chain seq x y z
N MET A 1 33.00 -62.65 -20.18
CA MET A 1 32.60 -61.48 -19.36
C MET A 1 32.33 -60.22 -20.19
N VAL A 2 33.12 -59.91 -21.23
CA VAL A 2 32.86 -58.71 -22.07
C VAL A 2 31.63 -58.84 -22.99
N SER A 3 31.30 -60.03 -23.53
CA SER A 3 30.13 -60.16 -24.44
C SER A 3 28.76 -60.15 -23.76
N MET A 4 28.63 -60.64 -22.51
CA MET A 4 27.37 -60.56 -21.76
C MET A 4 27.04 -59.12 -21.34
N ALA A 5 28.03 -58.33 -20.94
CA ALA A 5 27.83 -56.93 -20.57
C ALA A 5 27.35 -56.07 -21.76
N ILE A 6 27.79 -56.41 -22.98
CA ILE A 6 27.36 -55.73 -24.21
C ILE A 6 25.90 -56.08 -24.56
N LEU A 7 25.49 -57.34 -24.33
CA LEU A 7 24.13 -57.82 -24.52
C LEU A 7 23.14 -57.17 -23.55
N ASP A 8 23.50 -57.04 -22.28
CA ASP A 8 22.64 -56.41 -21.26
C ASP A 8 22.48 -54.91 -21.46
N GLN A 9 23.55 -54.22 -21.84
CA GLN A 9 23.48 -52.80 -22.14
C GLN A 9 22.59 -52.55 -23.37
N SER A 10 22.75 -53.37 -24.42
CA SER A 10 21.93 -53.28 -25.63
C SER A 10 20.45 -53.63 -25.38
N LEU A 11 20.16 -54.63 -24.53
CA LEU A 11 18.80 -54.99 -24.14
C LEU A 11 18.16 -53.97 -23.18
N GLY A 12 18.96 -53.31 -22.34
CA GLY A 12 18.54 -52.24 -21.45
C GLY A 12 18.09 -50.98 -22.20
N ASP A 13 18.85 -50.61 -23.24
CA ASP A 13 18.54 -49.45 -24.10
C ASP A 13 17.28 -49.69 -24.95
N LEU A 14 17.14 -50.90 -25.51
CA LEU A 14 15.95 -51.36 -26.25
C LEU A 14 14.66 -51.31 -25.41
N ARG A 15 14.76 -51.63 -24.11
CA ARG A 15 13.61 -51.62 -23.20
C ARG A 15 13.18 -50.20 -22.85
N ARG A 16 14.11 -49.23 -22.75
CA ARG A 16 13.76 -47.81 -22.56
C ARG A 16 13.00 -47.28 -23.78
N GLU A 17 13.50 -47.51 -24.98
CA GLU A 17 12.85 -47.03 -26.22
C GLU A 17 11.48 -47.68 -26.46
N ILE A 18 11.28 -48.97 -26.15
CA ILE A 18 9.95 -49.62 -26.25
C ILE A 18 8.95 -49.06 -25.22
N THR A 19 9.44 -48.58 -24.07
CA THR A 19 8.60 -47.97 -23.03
C THR A 19 8.17 -46.56 -23.44
N ASP A 20 9.06 -45.80 -24.06
CA ASP A 20 8.77 -44.48 -24.64
C ASP A 20 7.80 -44.59 -25.84
N LEU A 21 7.92 -45.66 -26.65
CA LEU A 21 7.02 -45.98 -27.75
C LEU A 21 5.58 -46.29 -27.32
N LYS A 22 5.36 -46.81 -26.11
CA LYS A 22 4.00 -47.11 -25.59
C LYS A 22 3.28 -45.89 -25.00
N GLN A 23 3.96 -44.75 -24.84
CA GLN A 23 3.35 -43.52 -24.30
C GLN A 23 2.85 -42.56 -25.39
N ILE A 24 3.11 -42.86 -26.67
CA ILE A 24 2.76 -41.98 -27.78
C ILE A 24 1.65 -42.63 -28.62
N ASP A 25 0.40 -42.30 -28.31
CA ASP A 25 -0.74 -42.51 -29.21
C ASP A 25 -0.61 -41.54 -30.39
N ARG A 26 0.17 -41.93 -31.41
CA ARG A 26 0.10 -41.43 -32.79
C ARG A 26 1.00 -42.29 -33.67
N VAL A 27 0.34 -43.17 -34.41
CA VAL A 27 0.92 -43.87 -35.56
C VAL A 27 1.13 -42.82 -36.65
N GLU A 28 2.39 -42.52 -36.96
CA GLU A 28 2.87 -42.32 -38.33
C GLU A 28 4.39 -42.03 -38.30
N ASP A 29 5.11 -42.86 -39.06
CA ASP A 29 6.55 -42.81 -39.35
C ASP A 29 7.53 -43.15 -38.20
N TYR A 30 7.80 -44.45 -38.04
CA TYR A 30 8.97 -44.93 -37.30
C TYR A 30 10.02 -45.51 -38.24
N ASP A 31 11.26 -45.04 -38.08
CA ASP A 31 12.42 -45.31 -38.92
C ASP A 31 12.78 -46.81 -38.92
N THR A 32 12.26 -47.53 -39.92
CA THR A 32 12.46 -48.97 -40.16
C THR A 32 13.94 -49.38 -40.18
N LYS A 33 14.85 -48.43 -40.44
CA LYS A 33 16.30 -48.65 -40.37
C LYS A 33 16.81 -48.87 -38.94
N ARG A 34 16.23 -48.20 -37.94
CA ARG A 34 16.62 -48.40 -36.52
C ARG A 34 16.17 -49.75 -36.00
N LEU A 35 14.94 -50.16 -36.30
CA LEU A 35 14.43 -51.50 -35.98
C LEU A 35 15.26 -52.61 -36.67
N SER A 36 15.64 -52.40 -37.93
CA SER A 36 16.53 -53.31 -38.65
C SER A 36 17.92 -53.42 -38.00
N SER A 37 18.51 -52.29 -37.59
CA SER A 37 19.80 -52.26 -36.88
C SER A 37 19.76 -53.06 -35.58
N ILE A 38 18.68 -52.89 -34.81
CA ILE A 38 18.45 -53.60 -33.55
C ILE A 38 18.28 -55.12 -33.77
N ILE A 39 17.52 -55.52 -34.78
CA ILE A 39 17.33 -56.94 -35.12
C ILE A 39 18.66 -57.57 -35.57
N ASN A 40 19.50 -56.82 -36.30
CA ASN A 40 20.82 -57.30 -36.72
C ASN A 40 21.78 -57.46 -35.54
N LEU A 41 21.81 -56.52 -34.60
CA LEU A 41 22.59 -56.61 -33.36
C LEU A 41 22.18 -57.82 -32.49
N SER A 42 20.87 -58.07 -32.37
CA SER A 42 20.36 -59.24 -31.65
C SER A 42 20.74 -60.56 -32.36
N ARG A 43 20.67 -60.59 -33.69
CA ARG A 43 21.08 -61.74 -34.50
C ARG A 43 22.59 -62.01 -34.43
N GLU A 44 23.42 -60.96 -34.38
CA GLU A 44 24.87 -61.11 -34.19
C GLU A 44 25.20 -61.64 -32.80
N SER A 45 24.54 -61.14 -31.76
CA SER A 45 24.68 -61.66 -30.40
C SER A 45 24.27 -63.13 -30.27
N LEU A 46 23.18 -63.54 -30.95
CA LEU A 46 22.74 -64.95 -30.99
C LEU A 46 23.74 -65.84 -31.74
N LYS A 47 24.38 -65.33 -32.80
CA LYS A 47 25.45 -66.06 -33.48
C LYS A 47 26.70 -66.20 -32.62
N GLU A 48 26.99 -65.23 -31.76
CA GLU A 48 28.11 -65.32 -30.82
C GLU A 48 27.86 -66.36 -29.72
N THR A 49 26.63 -66.44 -29.19
CA THR A 49 26.27 -67.48 -28.21
C THR A 49 26.26 -68.87 -28.83
N GLU A 50 25.75 -69.03 -30.06
CA GLU A 50 25.85 -70.29 -30.82
C GLU A 50 27.30 -70.71 -31.07
N LYS A 51 28.17 -69.76 -31.48
CA LYS A 51 29.60 -70.03 -31.65
C LYS A 51 30.26 -70.49 -30.34
N PHE A 52 29.90 -69.87 -29.22
CA PHE A 52 30.44 -70.24 -27.92
C PHE A 52 29.98 -71.63 -27.48
N GLN A 53 28.69 -71.97 -27.66
CA GLN A 53 28.18 -73.31 -27.41
C GLN A 53 28.87 -74.36 -28.29
N GLN A 54 29.10 -74.04 -29.56
CA GLN A 54 29.79 -74.92 -30.49
C GLN A 54 31.28 -75.10 -30.16
N GLN A 55 31.94 -74.06 -29.61
CA GLN A 55 33.29 -74.16 -29.07
C GLN A 55 33.37 -75.10 -27.86
N ILE A 56 32.42 -75.03 -26.93
CA ILE A 56 32.36 -75.95 -25.78
C ILE A 56 32.15 -77.40 -26.27
N LEU A 57 31.24 -77.61 -27.22
CA LEU A 57 30.97 -78.93 -27.77
C LEU A 57 32.22 -79.53 -28.44
N ASN A 58 32.95 -78.72 -29.21
CA ASN A 58 34.20 -79.14 -29.85
C ASN A 58 35.29 -79.47 -28.80
N GLN A 59 35.40 -78.70 -27.71
CA GLN A 59 36.35 -78.99 -26.64
C GLN A 59 36.02 -80.31 -25.93
N LEU A 60 34.73 -80.57 -25.65
CA LEU A 60 34.30 -81.84 -25.05
C LEU A 60 34.60 -83.03 -25.96
N GLN A 61 34.37 -82.88 -27.27
CA GLN A 61 34.68 -83.91 -28.25
C GLN A 61 36.20 -84.18 -28.35
N GLN A 62 37.03 -83.14 -28.26
CA GLN A 62 38.49 -83.29 -28.21
C GLN A 62 38.96 -84.02 -26.93
N PHE A 63 38.33 -83.74 -25.79
CA PHE A 63 38.61 -84.47 -24.56
C PHE A 63 38.22 -85.94 -24.66
N GLU A 64 37.09 -86.25 -25.30
CA GLU A 64 36.63 -87.62 -25.52
C GLU A 64 37.60 -88.42 -26.41
N ILE A 65 38.04 -87.83 -27.52
CA ILE A 65 39.04 -88.43 -28.41
C ILE A 65 40.36 -88.68 -27.67
N SER A 66 40.85 -87.67 -26.95
CA SER A 66 42.11 -87.78 -26.20
C SER A 66 42.04 -88.85 -25.09
N LEU A 67 40.89 -88.99 -24.42
CA LEU A 67 40.68 -90.04 -23.42
C LEU A 67 40.58 -91.42 -24.06
N ALA A 68 39.98 -91.54 -25.25
CA ALA A 68 39.94 -92.79 -26.00
C ALA A 68 41.36 -93.26 -26.37
N ASP A 69 42.19 -92.35 -26.89
CA ASP A 69 43.59 -92.63 -27.25
C ASP A 69 44.41 -93.08 -26.03
N ILE A 70 44.29 -92.37 -24.90
CA ILE A 70 44.96 -92.75 -23.65
C ILE A 70 44.50 -94.13 -23.17
N ASN A 71 43.20 -94.43 -23.27
CA ASN A 71 42.67 -95.74 -22.88
C ASN A 71 43.20 -96.87 -23.75
N ASP A 72 43.36 -96.65 -25.05
CA ASP A 72 43.93 -97.64 -25.95
C ASP A 72 45.43 -97.87 -25.70
N ILE A 73 46.18 -96.81 -25.38
CA ILE A 73 47.58 -96.93 -24.90
C ILE A 73 47.63 -97.73 -23.60
N LEU A 74 46.75 -97.44 -22.64
CA LEU A 74 46.68 -98.19 -21.38
C LEU A 74 46.36 -99.67 -21.62
N ARG A 75 45.44 -100.00 -22.53
CA ARG A 75 45.14 -101.39 -22.91
C ARG A 75 46.34 -102.09 -23.54
N ALA A 76 47.04 -101.42 -24.45
CA ALA A 76 48.25 -101.94 -25.08
C ALA A 76 49.36 -102.20 -24.03
N ASN A 77 49.54 -101.28 -23.08
CA ASN A 77 50.51 -101.42 -21.99
C ASN A 77 50.15 -102.57 -21.04
N VAL A 78 48.87 -102.79 -20.75
CA VAL A 78 48.42 -103.96 -19.98
C VAL A 78 48.75 -105.26 -20.72
N GLN A 79 48.49 -105.34 -22.02
CA GLN A 79 48.82 -106.53 -22.81
C GLN A 79 50.33 -106.79 -22.87
N ARG A 80 51.14 -105.75 -23.10
CA ARG A 80 52.61 -105.84 -23.06
C ARG A 80 53.12 -106.29 -21.69
N LYS A 81 52.52 -105.80 -20.61
CA LYS A 81 52.85 -106.21 -19.24
C LYS A 81 52.59 -107.69 -19.02
N ILE A 82 51.43 -108.18 -19.43
CA ILE A 82 51.07 -109.62 -19.33
C ILE A 82 52.09 -110.49 -20.09
N GLN A 83 52.49 -110.07 -21.30
CA GLN A 83 53.50 -110.79 -22.09
C GLN A 83 54.87 -110.82 -21.40
N LEU A 84 55.33 -109.67 -20.87
CA LEU A 84 56.60 -109.58 -20.15
C LEU A 84 56.59 -110.37 -18.83
N GLU A 85 55.48 -110.38 -18.09
CA GLU A 85 55.33 -111.18 -16.87
C GLU A 85 55.30 -112.69 -17.16
N GLN A 86 54.73 -113.11 -18.29
CA GLN A 86 54.77 -114.50 -18.75
C GLN A 86 56.18 -114.93 -19.17
N GLN A 87 56.91 -114.05 -19.88
CA GLN A 87 58.32 -114.29 -20.23
C GLN A 87 59.20 -114.40 -18.98
N GLN A 88 59.00 -113.52 -17.98
CA GLN A 88 59.71 -113.57 -16.70
C GLN A 88 59.49 -114.90 -15.96
N LYS A 89 58.29 -115.49 -16.05
CA LYS A 89 58.00 -116.79 -15.41
C LYS A 89 58.59 -118.00 -16.12
N GLN A 90 58.85 -117.91 -17.43
CA GLN A 90 59.36 -119.03 -18.23
C GLN A 90 60.89 -119.13 -18.24
N GLN A 91 61.60 -118.03 -17.95
CA GLN A 91 63.07 -118.02 -17.86
C GLN A 91 63.53 -118.09 -16.40
N SER A 92 64.05 -119.26 -16.01
CA SER A 92 64.63 -119.54 -14.69
C SER A 92 66.03 -118.93 -14.55
N GLY A 93 66.10 -117.63 -14.30
CA GLY A 93 67.33 -116.92 -13.94
C GLY A 93 67.11 -115.41 -13.99
N ASP A 94 67.59 -114.68 -13.00
CA ASP A 94 67.41 -113.22 -12.81
C ASP A 94 67.74 -112.42 -14.09
N ASP A 95 66.73 -112.17 -14.93
CA ASP A 95 66.88 -111.36 -16.13
C ASP A 95 66.54 -109.90 -15.81
N LEU A 96 67.57 -109.17 -15.37
CA LEU A 96 67.50 -107.75 -14.98
C LEU A 96 66.83 -106.88 -16.07
N GLU A 97 66.95 -107.29 -17.33
CA GLU A 97 66.40 -106.59 -18.48
C GLU A 97 64.85 -106.64 -18.51
N ILE A 98 64.25 -107.79 -18.22
CA ILE A 98 62.77 -107.94 -18.19
C ILE A 98 62.19 -107.10 -17.04
N ARG A 99 62.88 -107.06 -15.89
CA ARG A 99 62.46 -106.25 -14.73
C ARG A 99 62.56 -104.75 -15.01
N ALA A 100 63.60 -104.30 -15.71
CA ALA A 100 63.74 -102.90 -16.14
C ALA A 100 62.63 -102.50 -17.14
N LYS A 101 62.31 -103.37 -18.11
CA LYS A 101 61.20 -103.17 -19.06
C LYS A 101 59.83 -103.09 -18.35
N LEU A 102 59.59 -103.94 -17.35
CA LEU A 102 58.37 -103.89 -16.54
C LEU A 102 58.28 -102.62 -15.68
N MET A 103 59.40 -102.12 -15.13
CA MET A 103 59.42 -100.86 -14.39
C MET A 103 59.15 -99.66 -15.30
N ALA A 104 59.78 -99.60 -16.48
CA ALA A 104 59.54 -98.55 -17.46
C ALA A 104 58.09 -98.54 -17.94
N LEU A 105 57.51 -99.70 -18.24
CA LEU A 105 56.12 -99.83 -18.66
C LEU A 105 55.12 -99.46 -17.54
N ASN A 106 55.42 -99.79 -16.29
CA ASN A 106 54.60 -99.35 -15.15
C ASN A 106 54.68 -97.83 -14.94
N ALA A 107 55.84 -97.21 -15.16
CA ALA A 107 56.00 -95.75 -15.10
C ALA A 107 55.19 -95.06 -16.20
N GLU A 108 55.28 -95.53 -17.45
CA GLU A 108 54.48 -95.03 -18.58
C GLU A 108 52.97 -95.22 -18.33
N THR A 109 52.56 -96.36 -17.77
CA THR A 109 51.16 -96.61 -17.40
C THR A 109 50.66 -95.65 -16.32
N LEU A 110 51.50 -95.29 -15.35
CA LEU A 110 51.17 -94.32 -14.31
C LEU A 110 51.05 -92.90 -14.87
N GLU A 111 51.94 -92.51 -15.79
CA GLU A 111 51.88 -91.22 -16.49
C GLU A 111 50.60 -91.09 -17.33
N CYS A 112 50.25 -92.13 -18.11
CA CYS A 112 48.99 -92.15 -18.87
C CYS A 112 47.75 -92.04 -17.94
N ARG A 113 47.75 -92.73 -16.80
CA ARG A 113 46.67 -92.61 -15.81
C ARG A 113 46.58 -91.22 -15.19
N ALA A 114 47.72 -90.60 -14.88
CA ALA A 114 47.76 -89.24 -14.36
C ALA A 114 47.22 -88.23 -15.38
N ALA A 115 47.60 -88.36 -16.66
CA ALA A 115 47.08 -87.53 -17.76
C ALA A 115 45.56 -87.69 -17.94
N ALA A 116 45.03 -88.93 -17.88
CA ALA A 116 43.60 -89.19 -17.96
C ALA A 116 42.81 -88.52 -16.83
N ILE A 117 43.33 -88.56 -15.60
CA ILE A 117 42.69 -87.92 -14.43
C ILE A 117 42.69 -86.39 -14.59
N GLN A 118 43.78 -85.80 -15.07
CA GLN A 118 43.85 -84.35 -15.32
C GLN A 118 42.82 -83.92 -16.37
N LEU A 119 42.75 -84.63 -17.50
CA LEU A 119 41.77 -84.38 -18.56
C LEU A 119 40.32 -84.47 -18.06
N GLN A 120 40.00 -85.47 -17.23
CA GLN A 120 38.67 -85.59 -16.63
C GLN A 120 38.35 -84.46 -15.65
N GLN A 121 39.33 -83.98 -14.88
CA GLN A 121 39.15 -82.84 -13.97
C GLN A 121 38.93 -81.54 -14.74
N GLU A 122 39.65 -81.32 -15.84
CA GLU A 122 39.46 -80.15 -16.70
C GLU A 122 38.08 -80.14 -17.37
N ALA A 123 37.64 -81.28 -17.92
CA ALA A 123 36.30 -81.42 -18.49
C ALA A 123 35.20 -81.11 -17.45
N ARG A 124 35.36 -81.58 -16.20
CA ARG A 124 34.41 -81.25 -15.10
C ARG A 124 34.39 -79.77 -14.75
N ARG A 125 35.53 -79.08 -14.75
CA ARG A 125 35.60 -77.64 -14.48
C ARG A 125 34.89 -76.83 -15.57
N VAL A 126 35.02 -77.23 -16.84
CA VAL A 126 34.32 -76.59 -17.95
C VAL A 126 32.81 -76.76 -17.83
N LEU A 127 32.32 -77.97 -17.51
CA LEU A 127 30.89 -78.22 -17.30
C LEU A 127 30.30 -77.48 -16.09
N SER A 128 31.03 -77.41 -14.97
CA SER A 128 30.58 -76.67 -13.77
C SER A 128 30.41 -75.17 -14.04
N ARG A 129 31.34 -74.57 -14.80
CA ARG A 129 31.25 -73.15 -15.17
C ARG A 129 30.06 -72.87 -16.09
N ALA A 130 29.76 -73.78 -17.02
CA ALA A 130 28.59 -73.65 -17.89
C ALA A 130 27.27 -73.67 -17.07
N ALA A 131 27.15 -74.57 -16.10
CA ALA A 131 25.96 -74.68 -15.25
C ALA A 131 25.75 -73.45 -14.32
N GLU A 132 26.83 -72.86 -13.79
CA GLU A 132 26.74 -71.63 -12.98
C GLU A 132 26.24 -70.43 -13.81
N ILE A 133 26.69 -70.33 -15.07
CA ILE A 133 26.27 -69.26 -15.98
C ILE A 133 24.79 -69.37 -16.32
N ASP A 134 24.29 -70.59 -16.61
CA ASP A 134 22.88 -70.82 -16.89
C ASP A 134 21.97 -70.49 -15.69
N LYS A 135 22.44 -70.79 -14.47
CA LYS A 135 21.71 -70.46 -13.24
C LYS A 135 21.58 -68.95 -13.03
N LEU A 136 22.69 -68.21 -13.19
CA LEU A 136 22.69 -66.75 -13.05
C LEU A 136 21.74 -66.08 -14.07
N ALA A 137 21.75 -66.56 -15.32
CA ALA A 137 20.86 -66.06 -16.36
C ALA A 137 19.37 -66.28 -16.02
N ASN A 138 19.01 -67.43 -15.44
CA ASN A 138 17.64 -67.73 -15.05
C ASN A 138 17.18 -66.89 -13.84
N ASP A 139 18.02 -66.74 -12.82
CA ASP A 139 17.69 -65.95 -11.63
C ASP A 139 17.44 -64.48 -12.01
N GLU A 140 18.27 -63.90 -12.88
CA GLU A 140 18.08 -62.55 -13.38
C GLU A 140 16.79 -62.38 -14.18
N LEU A 141 16.41 -63.37 -15.00
CA LEU A 141 15.18 -63.35 -15.78
C LEU A 141 13.93 -63.33 -14.88
N THR A 142 13.97 -64.06 -13.76
CA THR A 142 12.87 -64.07 -12.78
C THR A 142 12.75 -62.75 -12.02
N GLN A 143 13.87 -62.12 -11.66
CA GLN A 143 13.88 -60.82 -10.99
C GLN A 143 13.31 -59.71 -11.89
N GLN A 144 13.70 -59.71 -13.17
CA GLN A 144 13.16 -58.77 -14.16
C GLN A 144 11.65 -58.96 -14.39
N ALA A 145 11.12 -60.19 -14.31
CA ALA A 145 9.69 -60.45 -14.43
C ALA A 145 8.88 -59.89 -13.24
N LEU A 146 9.42 -59.98 -12.03
CA LEU A 146 8.82 -59.45 -10.80
C LEU A 146 8.76 -57.92 -10.80
N GLU A 147 9.86 -57.26 -11.20
CA GLU A 147 9.91 -55.80 -11.33
C GLU A 147 8.92 -55.28 -12.38
N ARG A 148 8.77 -55.98 -13.51
CA ARG A 148 7.77 -55.63 -14.54
C ARG A 148 6.35 -55.67 -14.00
N LYS A 149 6.03 -56.69 -13.21
CA LYS A 149 4.69 -56.85 -12.61
C LYS A 149 4.36 -55.70 -11.64
N MET A 150 5.33 -55.30 -10.81
CA MET A 150 5.18 -54.16 -9.89
C MET A 150 4.99 -52.83 -10.64
N LYS A 151 5.83 -52.56 -11.66
CA LYS A 151 5.69 -51.33 -12.47
C LYS A 151 4.36 -51.27 -13.21
N GLN A 152 3.87 -52.40 -13.70
CA GLN A 152 2.59 -52.45 -14.40
C GLN A 152 1.40 -52.17 -13.46
N GLN A 153 1.44 -52.69 -12.23
CA GLN A 153 0.43 -52.41 -11.21
C GLN A 153 0.43 -50.93 -10.78
N GLU A 154 1.60 -50.30 -10.71
CA GLU A 154 1.72 -48.87 -10.39
C GLU A 154 1.20 -47.97 -11.52
N ILE A 155 1.46 -48.34 -12.79
CA ILE A 155 0.89 -47.65 -13.96
C ILE A 155 -0.64 -47.75 -13.97
N GLU A 156 -1.20 -48.93 -13.66
CA GLU A 156 -2.65 -49.12 -13.57
C GLU A 156 -3.28 -48.28 -12.44
N ARG A 157 -2.62 -48.20 -11.28
CA ARG A 157 -3.06 -47.36 -10.16
C ARG A 157 -3.05 -45.87 -10.53
N ASN A 158 -2.00 -45.41 -11.20
CA ASN A 158 -1.89 -44.02 -11.66
C ASN A 158 -2.94 -43.68 -12.72
N ARG A 159 -3.20 -44.61 -13.67
CA ARG A 159 -4.27 -44.45 -14.67
C ARG A 159 -5.66 -44.39 -14.02
N ALA A 160 -5.93 -45.22 -13.01
CA ALA A 160 -7.20 -45.19 -12.28
C ALA A 160 -7.40 -43.87 -11.52
N ALA A 161 -6.37 -43.37 -10.84
CA ALA A 161 -6.42 -42.09 -10.14
C ALA A 161 -6.60 -40.90 -11.09
N GLU A 162 -5.99 -40.94 -12.28
CA GLU A 162 -6.18 -39.90 -13.28
C GLU A 162 -7.58 -39.94 -13.91
N LEU A 163 -8.13 -41.14 -14.15
CA LEU A 163 -9.52 -41.29 -14.62
C LEU A 163 -10.52 -40.72 -13.62
N GLU A 164 -10.32 -40.98 -12.32
CA GLU A 164 -11.17 -40.44 -11.25
C GLU A 164 -11.12 -38.90 -11.18
N ARG A 165 -9.93 -38.30 -11.37
CA ARG A 165 -9.81 -36.83 -11.47
C ARG A 165 -10.54 -36.28 -12.69
N ARG A 166 -10.46 -36.96 -13.84
CA ARG A 166 -11.17 -36.54 -15.06
C ARG A 166 -12.69 -36.59 -14.86
N VAL A 167 -13.21 -37.66 -14.26
CA VAL A 167 -14.65 -37.78 -13.95
C VAL A 167 -15.11 -36.65 -13.02
N LYS A 168 -14.36 -36.36 -11.94
CA LYS A 168 -14.69 -35.24 -11.03
C LYS A 168 -14.70 -33.88 -11.73
N LEU A 169 -13.69 -33.60 -12.56
CA LEU A 169 -13.63 -32.37 -13.37
C LEU A 169 -14.78 -32.28 -14.38
N GLU A 170 -15.18 -33.41 -14.97
CA GLU A 170 -16.27 -33.46 -15.93
C GLU A 170 -17.64 -33.26 -15.27
N GLU A 171 -17.87 -33.84 -14.09
CA GLU A 171 -19.05 -33.59 -13.26
C GLU A 171 -19.14 -32.13 -12.81
N GLU A 172 -18.04 -31.53 -12.35
CA GLU A 172 -17.98 -30.12 -11.98
C GLU A 172 -18.25 -29.21 -13.18
N ARG A 173 -17.66 -29.52 -14.34
CA ARG A 173 -17.91 -28.82 -15.60
C ARG A 173 -19.38 -28.94 -16.03
N LYS A 174 -20.01 -30.10 -15.84
CA LYS A 174 -21.43 -30.31 -16.14
C LYS A 174 -22.32 -29.46 -15.22
N ARG A 175 -22.04 -29.44 -13.91
CA ARG A 175 -22.75 -28.58 -12.96
C ARG A 175 -22.61 -27.09 -13.30
N LEU A 176 -21.41 -26.64 -13.65
CA LEU A 176 -21.17 -25.26 -14.08
C LEU A 176 -21.94 -24.91 -15.36
N LYS A 177 -21.98 -25.83 -16.34
CA LYS A 177 -22.79 -25.66 -17.57
C LYS A 177 -24.28 -25.58 -17.28
N GLU A 178 -24.81 -26.43 -16.41
CA GLU A 178 -26.23 -26.40 -16.02
C GLU A 178 -26.58 -25.08 -15.32
N LEU A 179 -25.72 -24.61 -14.41
CA LEU A 179 -25.90 -23.35 -13.68
C LEU A 179 -25.80 -22.14 -14.62
N GLN A 180 -24.86 -22.17 -15.56
CA GLN A 180 -24.72 -21.17 -16.62
C GLN A 180 -25.96 -21.15 -17.53
N GLN A 181 -26.47 -22.32 -17.94
CA GLN A 181 -27.66 -22.43 -18.79
C GLN A 181 -28.91 -21.92 -18.08
N GLN A 182 -29.07 -22.20 -16.78
CA GLN A 182 -30.14 -21.62 -15.96
C GLN A 182 -30.03 -20.11 -15.87
N GLN A 183 -28.81 -19.58 -15.69
CA GLN A 183 -28.56 -18.14 -15.63
C GLN A 183 -28.86 -17.45 -16.98
N GLU A 184 -28.45 -18.05 -18.09
CA GLU A 184 -28.75 -17.56 -19.44
C GLU A 184 -30.26 -17.56 -19.73
N SER A 185 -30.99 -18.58 -19.29
CA SER A 185 -32.46 -18.63 -19.43
C SER A 185 -33.15 -17.51 -18.66
N ILE A 186 -32.72 -17.23 -17.42
CA ILE A 186 -33.25 -16.11 -16.62
C ILE A 186 -32.93 -14.78 -17.30
N LEU A 187 -31.70 -14.59 -17.78
CA LEU A 187 -31.29 -13.37 -18.48
C LEU A 187 -32.10 -13.15 -19.76
N ALA A 188 -32.37 -14.21 -20.52
CA ALA A 188 -33.20 -14.14 -21.72
C ALA A 188 -34.64 -13.70 -21.42
N MET A 189 -35.21 -14.13 -20.27
CA MET A 189 -36.52 -13.67 -19.83
C MET A 189 -36.52 -12.20 -19.42
N VAL A 190 -35.48 -11.75 -18.71
CA VAL A 190 -35.34 -10.34 -18.27
C VAL A 190 -35.13 -9.42 -19.47
N ASN A 191 -34.30 -9.84 -20.44
CA ASN A 191 -33.90 -9.08 -21.62
C ASN A 191 -34.90 -9.14 -22.79
N LYS A 192 -36.12 -9.63 -22.58
CA LYS A 192 -37.15 -9.51 -23.60
C LYS A 192 -37.41 -8.00 -23.86
N PRO A 193 -37.69 -7.52 -25.07
CA PRO A 193 -38.07 -6.11 -25.25
C PRO A 193 -39.37 -5.80 -24.52
N ILE A 194 -39.47 -4.63 -23.88
CA ILE A 194 -40.71 -4.12 -23.26
C ILE A 194 -41.47 -3.34 -24.34
N VAL A 195 -42.67 -3.81 -24.71
CA VAL A 195 -43.56 -3.09 -25.61
C VAL A 195 -44.56 -2.31 -24.75
N GLU A 196 -44.50 -0.98 -24.80
CA GLU A 196 -45.21 -0.09 -23.88
C GLU A 196 -46.74 -0.33 -23.85
N ASN A 197 -47.33 -0.62 -25.01
CA ASN A 197 -48.76 -0.91 -25.15
C ASN A 197 -49.21 -2.24 -24.53
N GLU A 198 -48.31 -3.21 -24.31
CA GLU A 198 -48.67 -4.53 -23.75
C GLU A 198 -49.01 -4.47 -22.24
N TYR A 199 -48.53 -3.44 -21.53
CA TYR A 199 -48.58 -3.37 -20.06
C TYR A 199 -49.30 -2.11 -19.55
N ALA A 200 -50.05 -1.42 -20.42
CA ALA A 200 -50.74 -0.17 -20.07
C ALA A 200 -51.82 -0.35 -18.99
N ASN A 201 -52.39 -1.55 -18.85
CA ASN A 201 -53.44 -1.89 -17.88
C ASN A 201 -52.92 -2.42 -16.53
N TRP A 202 -51.60 -2.43 -16.31
CA TRP A 202 -51.00 -2.91 -15.07
C TRP A 202 -51.19 -1.92 -13.92
N SER A 203 -51.35 -2.43 -12.70
CA SER A 203 -51.50 -1.59 -11.50
C SER A 203 -50.19 -0.88 -11.16
N ILE A 204 -50.27 0.41 -10.85
CA ILE A 204 -49.13 1.29 -10.58
C ILE A 204 -49.05 1.56 -9.08
N ARG A 205 -47.86 1.40 -8.49
CA ARG A 205 -47.54 1.80 -7.10
C ARG A 205 -46.31 2.70 -7.09
N GLU A 206 -46.38 3.79 -6.34
CA GLU A 206 -45.31 4.78 -6.19
C GLU A 206 -44.63 4.62 -4.82
N PHE A 207 -43.30 4.63 -4.81
CA PHE A 207 -42.46 4.51 -3.62
C PHE A 207 -41.57 5.76 -3.48
N MET A 208 -41.83 6.57 -2.46
CA MET A 208 -41.15 7.85 -2.23
C MET A 208 -39.78 7.65 -1.58
N HIS A 209 -38.82 8.51 -1.96
CA HIS A 209 -37.60 8.72 -1.19
C HIS A 209 -37.84 9.77 -0.09
N ALA A 210 -37.08 9.72 0.99
CA ALA A 210 -37.24 10.63 2.13
C ALA A 210 -37.00 12.12 1.78
N ASP A 211 -36.18 12.39 0.76
CA ASP A 211 -35.81 13.74 0.33
C ASP A 211 -36.29 13.99 -1.10
N GLU A 212 -37.38 14.77 -1.28
CA GLU A 212 -37.97 15.42 -2.49
C GLU A 212 -37.76 14.82 -3.91
N SER A 213 -37.27 13.59 -3.99
CA SER A 213 -36.87 12.93 -5.20
C SER A 213 -38.10 12.25 -5.81
N PRO A 214 -38.18 12.16 -7.13
CA PRO A 214 -39.24 11.39 -7.76
C PRO A 214 -39.41 9.99 -7.18
N PRO A 215 -40.66 9.52 -7.04
CA PRO A 215 -40.90 8.17 -6.58
C PRO A 215 -40.37 7.16 -7.59
N CYS A 216 -39.88 6.02 -7.09
CA CYS A 216 -39.77 4.82 -7.89
C CYS A 216 -41.18 4.30 -8.21
N ILE A 217 -41.41 3.91 -9.47
CA ILE A 217 -42.72 3.41 -9.91
C ILE A 217 -42.61 1.91 -10.16
N ILE A 218 -43.52 1.13 -9.58
CA ILE A 218 -43.61 -0.31 -9.81
C ILE A 218 -44.94 -0.65 -10.47
N ARG A 219 -44.88 -1.32 -11.62
CA ARG A 219 -46.06 -1.88 -12.28
C ARG A 219 -46.14 -3.37 -12.03
N THR A 220 -47.32 -3.83 -11.63
CA THR A 220 -47.62 -5.26 -11.45
C THR A 220 -48.82 -5.66 -12.27
N SER A 221 -48.80 -6.88 -12.81
CA SER A 221 -49.97 -7.45 -13.46
C SER A 221 -51.16 -7.49 -12.48
N PRO A 222 -52.41 -7.47 -12.97
CA PRO A 222 -53.59 -7.53 -12.11
C PRO A 222 -53.58 -8.74 -11.14
N GLU A 223 -53.04 -9.88 -11.59
CA GLU A 223 -52.86 -11.10 -10.77
C GLU A 223 -51.84 -10.91 -9.63
N ASN A 224 -50.87 -10.01 -9.81
CA ASN A 224 -49.75 -9.76 -8.90
C ASN A 224 -49.95 -8.49 -8.04
N CYS A 225 -51.09 -7.82 -8.15
CA CYS A 225 -51.34 -6.53 -7.49
C CYS A 225 -51.27 -6.61 -5.95
N SER A 226 -51.66 -7.76 -5.38
CA SER A 226 -51.66 -7.98 -3.93
C SER A 226 -50.30 -8.40 -3.35
N ILE A 227 -49.26 -8.56 -4.19
CA ILE A 227 -47.94 -8.97 -3.70
C ILE A 227 -47.35 -7.85 -2.85
N PRO A 228 -46.87 -8.14 -1.62
CA PRO A 228 -46.16 -7.16 -0.80
C PRO A 228 -44.82 -6.85 -1.45
N ILE A 229 -44.60 -5.56 -1.75
CA ILE A 229 -43.36 -5.05 -2.33
C ILE A 229 -42.81 -3.99 -1.39
N ASP A 230 -41.52 -4.12 -1.09
CA ASP A 230 -40.75 -3.17 -0.28
C ASP A 230 -39.59 -2.62 -1.12
N VAL A 231 -39.38 -1.31 -1.05
CA VAL A 231 -38.34 -0.60 -1.80
C VAL A 231 -37.51 0.20 -0.80
N THR A 232 -36.22 -0.12 -0.74
CA THR A 232 -35.28 0.51 0.17
C THR A 232 -34.14 1.15 -0.63
N TYR A 233 -33.84 2.42 -0.35
CA TYR A 233 -32.71 3.11 -0.99
C TYR A 233 -31.41 2.68 -0.32
N VAL A 234 -30.38 2.43 -1.12
CA VAL A 234 -29.10 1.88 -0.69
C VAL A 234 -28.01 2.95 -0.88
N PRO A 235 -27.16 3.21 0.14
CA PRO A 235 -26.02 4.11 -0.01
C PRO A 235 -25.08 3.68 -1.14
N VAL A 236 -24.53 4.64 -1.89
CA VAL A 236 -23.59 4.37 -3.00
C VAL A 236 -22.32 3.64 -2.51
N SER A 237 -21.93 3.86 -1.25
CA SER A 237 -20.80 3.14 -0.63
C SER A 237 -21.00 1.62 -0.54
N GLU A 238 -22.26 1.14 -0.51
CA GLU A 238 -22.59 -0.29 -0.47
C GLU A 238 -22.72 -0.91 -1.88
N THR A 239 -22.54 -0.11 -2.93
CA THR A 239 -22.64 -0.54 -4.34
C THR A 239 -21.26 -0.76 -4.96
N GLU A 240 -20.41 -1.53 -4.26
CA GLU A 240 -19.10 -1.92 -4.78
C GLU A 240 -19.24 -2.52 -6.20
N TYR A 241 -18.31 -2.14 -7.10
CA TYR A 241 -18.23 -2.63 -8.48
C TYR A 241 -19.47 -2.37 -9.34
N LEU A 242 -20.31 -1.39 -8.97
CA LEU A 242 -21.49 -1.04 -9.76
C LEU A 242 -21.11 -0.47 -11.14
N LEU A 243 -20.06 0.37 -11.18
CA LEU A 243 -19.68 1.13 -12.36
C LEU A 243 -18.50 0.49 -13.09
N ASP A 244 -18.66 0.34 -14.41
CA ASP A 244 -17.57 0.01 -15.33
C ASP A 244 -16.87 1.31 -15.81
N LYS A 245 -15.82 1.16 -16.63
CA LYS A 245 -15.16 2.32 -17.27
C LYS A 245 -16.17 3.14 -18.09
N GLN A 246 -16.09 4.46 -18.00
CA GLN A 246 -16.96 5.41 -18.72
C GLN A 246 -18.45 5.32 -18.37
N GLU A 247 -18.80 4.69 -17.24
CA GLU A 247 -20.14 4.67 -16.70
C GLU A 247 -20.32 5.71 -15.59
N GLU A 248 -21.53 6.25 -15.46
CA GLU A 248 -21.91 7.21 -14.42
C GLU A 248 -23.22 6.79 -13.78
N LEU A 249 -23.28 6.81 -12.45
CA LEU A 249 -24.51 6.54 -11.72
C LEU A 249 -25.38 7.81 -11.73
N ILE A 250 -26.63 7.67 -12.18
CA ILE A 250 -27.56 8.79 -12.47
C ILE A 250 -28.89 8.71 -11.70
N SER A 251 -29.03 7.69 -10.86
CA SER A 251 -30.15 7.48 -9.93
C SER A 251 -29.63 6.98 -8.60
N THR A 252 -30.34 7.22 -7.50
CA THR A 252 -30.02 6.60 -6.22
C THR A 252 -30.23 5.08 -6.31
N PRO A 253 -29.24 4.24 -5.94
CA PRO A 253 -29.41 2.80 -5.92
C PRO A 253 -30.56 2.39 -5.00
N LEU A 254 -31.32 1.39 -5.40
CA LEU A 254 -32.44 0.89 -4.62
C LEU A 254 -32.47 -0.64 -4.58
N ARG A 255 -33.12 -1.19 -3.57
CA ARG A 255 -33.29 -2.62 -3.34
C ARG A 255 -34.77 -2.92 -3.28
N VAL A 256 -35.22 -3.70 -4.26
CA VAL A 256 -36.61 -4.14 -4.38
C VAL A 256 -36.74 -5.52 -3.77
N LYS A 257 -37.63 -5.68 -2.81
CA LYS A 257 -37.97 -6.95 -2.17
C LYS A 257 -39.42 -7.30 -2.44
N PHE A 258 -39.65 -8.55 -2.84
CA PHE A 258 -40.97 -9.12 -3.08
C PHE A 258 -40.91 -10.65 -2.97
N ASN A 259 -42.05 -11.29 -2.75
CA ASN A 259 -42.13 -12.76 -2.69
C ASN A 259 -42.09 -13.36 -4.10
N SER A 260 -41.69 -14.63 -4.21
CA SER A 260 -41.69 -15.35 -5.50
C SER A 260 -43.05 -15.25 -6.20
N ILE A 261 -43.03 -14.80 -7.46
CA ILE A 261 -44.22 -14.60 -8.27
C ILE A 261 -44.57 -15.93 -8.94
N THR A 262 -45.75 -16.47 -8.65
CA THR A 262 -46.24 -17.74 -9.25
C THR A 262 -47.21 -17.52 -10.41
N SER A 263 -47.44 -16.28 -10.84
CA SER A 263 -48.32 -15.91 -11.96
C SER A 263 -47.72 -16.30 -13.31
N ASN A 264 -48.60 -16.40 -14.33
CA ASN A 264 -48.23 -16.53 -15.74
C ASN A 264 -47.29 -15.42 -16.22
N GLN A 265 -47.30 -14.27 -15.56
CA GLN A 265 -46.31 -13.20 -15.71
C GLN A 265 -45.42 -13.16 -14.45
N PRO A 266 -44.34 -13.95 -14.40
CA PRO A 266 -43.50 -14.10 -13.21
C PRO A 266 -42.50 -12.94 -13.06
N PHE A 267 -42.94 -11.70 -13.30
CA PHE A 267 -42.11 -10.51 -13.19
C PHE A 267 -42.93 -9.28 -12.79
N ILE A 268 -42.23 -8.29 -12.24
CA ILE A 268 -42.72 -6.91 -12.08
C ILE A 268 -41.93 -5.98 -12.99
N LEU A 269 -42.50 -4.82 -13.30
CA LEU A 269 -41.78 -3.74 -13.97
C LEU A 269 -41.38 -2.69 -12.93
N VAL A 270 -40.12 -2.29 -12.96
CA VAL A 270 -39.59 -1.26 -12.06
C VAL A 270 -39.05 -0.12 -12.89
N ALA A 271 -39.67 1.04 -12.76
CA ALA A 271 -39.30 2.29 -13.39
C ALA A 271 -38.61 3.21 -12.36
N ILE A 272 -37.34 3.50 -12.61
CA ILE A 272 -36.47 4.26 -11.72
C ILE A 272 -36.22 5.63 -12.33
N PRO A 273 -36.44 6.71 -11.59
CA PRO A 273 -36.19 8.06 -12.09
C PRO A 273 -34.69 8.40 -12.12
N TYR A 274 -34.29 9.28 -13.03
CA TYR A 274 -32.90 9.74 -13.16
C TYR A 274 -32.78 11.24 -13.45
N ILE A 275 -31.59 11.79 -13.21
CA ILE A 275 -31.37 13.25 -13.11
C ILE A 275 -30.80 13.89 -14.39
N ILE A 276 -30.12 13.12 -15.25
CA ILE A 276 -29.39 13.65 -16.42
C ILE A 276 -30.29 13.81 -17.65
N LYS A 277 -30.07 14.88 -18.44
CA LYS A 277 -30.67 15.06 -19.78
C LYS A 277 -30.04 14.13 -20.82
N ARG A 278 -30.84 13.62 -21.76
CA ARG A 278 -30.36 12.72 -22.83
C ARG A 278 -29.15 13.30 -23.58
N SER A 279 -28.11 12.47 -23.73
CA SER A 279 -26.98 12.72 -24.62
C SER A 279 -27.06 11.74 -25.79
N PRO A 280 -26.82 12.17 -27.05
CA PRO A 280 -26.89 11.27 -28.20
C PRO A 280 -25.83 10.15 -28.16
N HIS A 281 -24.72 10.37 -27.46
CA HIS A 281 -23.60 9.43 -27.37
C HIS A 281 -23.71 8.44 -26.19
N ARG A 282 -24.71 8.63 -25.30
CA ARG A 282 -24.90 7.80 -24.12
C ARG A 282 -26.29 7.21 -24.07
N GLU A 283 -26.39 6.05 -23.43
CA GLU A 283 -27.65 5.38 -23.14
C GLU A 283 -27.77 5.13 -21.64
N ASN A 284 -29.01 5.10 -21.16
CA ASN A 284 -29.30 4.82 -19.76
C ASN A 284 -29.77 3.38 -19.63
N VAL A 285 -29.10 2.62 -18.77
CA VAL A 285 -29.38 1.21 -18.52
C VAL A 285 -29.56 0.96 -17.04
N ILE A 286 -30.30 -0.08 -16.70
CA ILE A 286 -30.41 -0.55 -15.33
C ILE A 286 -29.38 -1.65 -15.13
N LYS A 287 -28.60 -1.53 -14.07
CA LYS A 287 -27.75 -2.61 -13.57
C LYS A 287 -28.43 -3.28 -12.38
N ILE A 288 -28.37 -4.61 -12.35
CA ILE A 288 -28.88 -5.43 -11.24
C ILE A 288 -27.75 -6.23 -10.59
N ARG A 289 -27.80 -6.36 -9.27
CA ARG A 289 -26.80 -7.11 -8.49
C ARG A 289 -27.12 -8.60 -8.48
N GLN A 290 -26.25 -9.42 -9.05
CA GLN A 290 -26.39 -10.88 -9.03
C GLN A 290 -26.06 -11.49 -7.66
N SER A 291 -26.42 -12.76 -7.48
CA SER A 291 -26.11 -13.55 -6.27
C SER A 291 -24.60 -13.72 -6.03
N ASN A 292 -23.77 -13.67 -7.07
CA ASN A 292 -22.30 -13.68 -6.97
C ASN A 292 -21.71 -12.32 -6.55
N GLY A 293 -22.54 -11.30 -6.32
CA GLY A 293 -22.12 -9.96 -5.95
C GLY A 293 -21.81 -9.02 -7.11
N LEU A 294 -21.74 -9.50 -8.35
CA LEU A 294 -21.45 -8.70 -9.54
C LEU A 294 -22.68 -7.97 -10.06
N TRP A 295 -22.46 -6.83 -10.71
CA TRP A 295 -23.50 -6.07 -11.36
C TRP A 295 -23.54 -6.38 -12.86
N ILE A 296 -24.74 -6.57 -13.40
CA ILE A 296 -24.94 -6.77 -14.84
C ILE A 296 -25.96 -5.78 -15.40
N SER A 297 -25.75 -5.32 -16.63
CA SER A 297 -26.74 -4.52 -17.35
C SER A 297 -27.84 -5.42 -17.90
N ILE A 298 -29.08 -4.94 -17.82
CA ILE A 298 -30.26 -5.58 -18.40
C ILE A 298 -30.88 -4.65 -19.43
N ASP A 299 -31.68 -5.21 -20.34
CA ASP A 299 -32.37 -4.41 -21.35
C ASP A 299 -33.44 -3.54 -20.68
N THR A 300 -33.52 -2.29 -21.14
CA THR A 300 -34.36 -1.25 -20.55
C THR A 300 -35.24 -0.57 -21.57
N ASN A 301 -36.30 0.06 -21.08
CA ASN A 301 -37.14 0.98 -21.84
C ASN A 301 -37.19 2.33 -21.12
N GLU A 302 -37.53 3.40 -21.83
CA GLU A 302 -37.69 4.74 -21.25
C GLU A 302 -39.17 5.17 -21.32
N PRO A 303 -40.03 4.72 -20.40
CA PRO A 303 -41.45 5.06 -20.41
C PRO A 303 -41.67 6.53 -20.02
N GLN A 304 -42.78 7.09 -20.49
CA GLN A 304 -43.26 8.39 -20.05
C GLN A 304 -44.54 8.23 -19.23
N PHE A 305 -44.53 8.69 -17.98
CA PHE A 305 -45.69 8.65 -17.10
C PHE A 305 -46.42 9.98 -17.11
N ASP A 306 -47.74 9.95 -17.35
CA ASP A 306 -48.57 11.15 -17.37
C ASP A 306 -48.56 11.92 -16.05
N SER A 307 -48.40 11.23 -14.92
CA SER A 307 -48.29 11.84 -13.59
C SER A 307 -46.96 12.57 -13.34
N HIS A 308 -45.92 12.30 -14.14
CA HIS A 308 -44.56 12.82 -13.96
C HIS A 308 -43.92 13.24 -15.30
N LYS A 309 -44.62 14.03 -16.11
CA LYS A 309 -44.17 14.42 -17.48
C LYS A 309 -42.83 15.15 -17.54
N GLU A 310 -42.47 15.87 -16.49
CA GLU A 310 -41.22 16.63 -16.39
C GLU A 310 -40.02 15.74 -16.01
N LYS A 311 -40.26 14.47 -15.69
CA LYS A 311 -39.27 13.55 -15.17
C LYS A 311 -38.98 12.43 -16.15
N HIS A 312 -37.79 11.86 -16.02
CA HIS A 312 -37.34 10.78 -16.89
C HIS A 312 -37.19 9.49 -16.09
N PHE A 313 -37.63 8.39 -16.68
CA PHE A 313 -37.60 7.06 -16.07
C PHE A 313 -36.91 6.07 -16.99
N VAL A 314 -36.20 5.13 -16.40
CA VAL A 314 -35.76 3.91 -17.06
C VAL A 314 -36.46 2.75 -16.40
N GLU A 315 -37.00 1.84 -17.20
CA GLU A 315 -37.78 0.70 -16.75
C GLU A 315 -37.13 -0.63 -17.13
N CYS A 316 -37.24 -1.61 -16.24
CA CYS A 316 -36.78 -2.98 -16.47
C CYS A 316 -37.75 -4.02 -15.89
N ARG A 317 -37.60 -5.28 -16.32
CA ARG A 317 -38.29 -6.44 -15.73
C ARG A 317 -37.47 -7.03 -14.58
N LEU A 318 -38.11 -7.26 -13.44
CA LEU A 318 -37.53 -7.99 -12.31
C LEU A 318 -38.30 -9.27 -12.03
N ILE A 319 -37.58 -10.40 -12.04
CA ILE A 319 -38.13 -11.74 -11.75
C ILE A 319 -37.87 -12.14 -10.28
N LYS A 320 -36.83 -11.57 -9.67
CA LYS A 320 -36.41 -11.87 -8.29
C LYS A 320 -36.07 -10.57 -7.53
N PRO A 321 -36.16 -10.59 -6.18
CA PRO A 321 -35.66 -9.51 -5.33
C PRO A 321 -34.20 -9.19 -5.61
N VAL A 322 -33.90 -7.93 -5.85
CA VAL A 322 -32.55 -7.53 -6.26
C VAL A 322 -32.29 -6.04 -5.99
N ALA A 323 -31.01 -5.69 -5.84
CA ALA A 323 -30.57 -4.30 -5.86
C ALA A 323 -30.38 -3.85 -7.32
N CYS A 324 -30.90 -2.67 -7.66
CA CYS A 324 -30.80 -2.10 -8.98
C CYS A 324 -30.46 -0.61 -8.95
N ALA A 325 -29.83 -0.13 -10.01
CA ALA A 325 -29.47 1.28 -10.18
C ALA A 325 -29.44 1.65 -11.67
N VAL A 326 -29.83 2.87 -11.99
CA VAL A 326 -29.71 3.44 -13.34
C VAL A 326 -28.33 4.03 -13.54
N VAL A 327 -27.68 3.58 -14.60
CA VAL A 327 -26.33 3.97 -14.98
C VAL A 327 -26.36 4.51 -16.41
N SER A 328 -25.73 5.65 -16.63
CA SER A 328 -25.47 6.19 -17.96
C SER A 328 -24.13 5.67 -18.47
N ARG A 329 -24.12 5.09 -19.68
CA ARG A 329 -22.92 4.54 -20.31
C ARG A 329 -22.81 4.98 -21.76
N LEU A 330 -21.65 4.79 -22.38
CA LEU A 330 -21.51 4.98 -23.82
C LEU A 330 -22.47 4.05 -24.57
N LYS A 331 -23.15 4.61 -25.57
CA LYS A 331 -24.15 3.88 -26.35
C LYS A 331 -23.52 2.71 -27.08
N ARG A 332 -24.15 1.54 -27.02
CA ARG A 332 -23.63 0.29 -27.59
C ARG A 332 -24.51 -0.16 -28.74
N ASP A 333 -24.01 -0.02 -29.97
CA ASP A 333 -24.73 -0.53 -31.13
C ASP A 333 -24.31 -1.99 -31.39
N ARG A 334 -25.29 -2.87 -31.60
CA ARG A 334 -25.06 -4.27 -31.99
C ARG A 334 -25.32 -4.44 -33.48
N VAL A 335 -24.30 -4.90 -34.21
CA VAL A 335 -24.32 -5.04 -35.66
C VAL A 335 -24.04 -6.49 -36.05
N LEU A 336 -24.86 -7.03 -36.94
CA LEU A 336 -24.63 -8.34 -37.56
C LEU A 336 -24.08 -8.15 -38.96
N ILE A 337 -22.79 -8.43 -39.14
CA ILE A 337 -22.13 -8.47 -40.44
C ILE A 337 -22.36 -9.86 -41.04
N ARG A 338 -23.19 -9.94 -42.08
CA ARG A 338 -23.50 -11.21 -42.75
C ARG A 338 -22.50 -11.51 -43.86
N THR A 339 -21.89 -12.68 -43.81
CA THR A 339 -20.85 -13.12 -44.78
C THR A 339 -21.31 -13.04 -46.24
N HIS A 340 -22.55 -13.41 -46.53
CA HIS A 340 -23.05 -13.56 -47.91
C HIS A 340 -23.61 -12.27 -48.53
N SER A 341 -23.66 -11.16 -47.79
CA SER A 341 -24.20 -9.89 -48.26
C SER A 341 -23.21 -8.76 -48.04
N SER A 342 -23.07 -7.87 -49.02
CA SER A 342 -22.47 -6.56 -48.77
C SER A 342 -23.44 -5.70 -47.97
N GLY A 343 -22.92 -4.79 -47.17
CA GLY A 343 -23.74 -3.87 -46.39
C GLY A 343 -22.97 -2.68 -45.89
N ARG A 344 -23.71 -1.75 -45.30
CA ARG A 344 -23.22 -0.53 -44.68
C ARG A 344 -23.87 -0.39 -43.32
N TYR A 345 -23.09 0.04 -42.35
CA TYR A 345 -23.56 0.44 -41.05
C TYR A 345 -23.17 1.90 -40.77
N SER A 346 -24.05 2.62 -40.09
CA SER A 346 -23.83 3.96 -39.57
C SER A 346 -24.13 3.93 -38.08
N SER A 347 -23.23 4.46 -37.25
CA SER A 347 -23.48 4.46 -35.82
C SER A 347 -24.61 5.40 -35.44
N THR A 348 -25.37 4.97 -34.43
CA THR A 348 -26.44 5.75 -33.83
C THR A 348 -25.93 6.75 -32.79
N ALA A 349 -24.65 6.64 -32.37
CA ALA A 349 -23.99 7.57 -31.48
C ALA A 349 -23.32 8.72 -32.24
N ASP A 350 -22.63 8.44 -33.36
CA ASP A 350 -22.09 9.45 -34.28
C ASP A 350 -22.24 8.94 -35.72
N ALA A 351 -23.13 9.56 -36.49
CA ALA A 351 -23.44 9.14 -37.86
C ALA A 351 -22.27 9.28 -38.84
N ARG A 352 -21.20 10.00 -38.47
CA ARG A 352 -19.97 10.11 -39.26
C ARG A 352 -19.10 8.87 -39.15
N PHE A 353 -19.26 8.07 -38.10
CA PHE A 353 -18.64 6.76 -38.00
C PHE A 353 -19.49 5.74 -38.76
N THR A 354 -18.96 5.28 -39.89
CA THR A 354 -19.60 4.25 -40.71
C THR A 354 -18.61 3.18 -41.09
N PHE A 355 -19.09 1.99 -41.42
CA PHE A 355 -18.27 1.00 -42.11
C PHE A 355 -19.07 0.22 -43.14
N GLU A 356 -18.39 -0.14 -44.22
CA GLU A 356 -18.93 -0.86 -45.37
C GLU A 356 -18.14 -2.15 -45.57
N TRP A 357 -18.84 -3.25 -45.79
CA TRP A 357 -18.20 -4.55 -45.99
C TRP A 357 -18.61 -5.17 -47.34
N PRO A 358 -17.66 -5.81 -48.04
CA PRO A 358 -17.95 -6.53 -49.27
C PRO A 358 -18.58 -7.90 -48.99
N LYS A 359 -19.12 -8.54 -50.04
CA LYS A 359 -19.51 -9.96 -49.96
C LYS A 359 -18.30 -10.84 -49.70
N HIS A 360 -18.47 -11.86 -48.86
CA HIS A 360 -17.44 -12.80 -48.41
C HIS A 360 -16.33 -12.13 -47.60
N VAL A 361 -16.73 -11.32 -46.61
CA VAL A 361 -15.80 -10.61 -45.71
C VAL A 361 -15.13 -11.54 -44.70
N SER A 362 -15.78 -12.63 -44.31
CA SER A 362 -15.32 -13.63 -43.34
C SER A 362 -15.98 -14.99 -43.62
N GLU A 363 -15.49 -16.08 -43.04
CA GLU A 363 -16.11 -17.41 -43.17
C GLU A 363 -17.47 -17.48 -42.47
N ASN A 364 -17.58 -16.87 -41.29
CA ASN A 364 -18.78 -16.85 -40.47
C ASN A 364 -19.33 -15.42 -40.30
N ASN A 365 -20.62 -15.30 -40.01
CA ASN A 365 -21.23 -14.03 -39.65
C ASN A 365 -20.53 -13.44 -38.43
N ILE A 366 -20.23 -12.13 -38.48
CA ILE A 366 -19.56 -11.44 -37.38
C ILE A 366 -20.60 -10.66 -36.58
N HIS A 367 -20.70 -10.97 -35.29
CA HIS A 367 -21.40 -10.13 -34.33
C HIS A 367 -20.42 -9.07 -33.82
N LEU A 368 -20.72 -7.82 -34.09
CA LEU A 368 -19.90 -6.69 -33.71
C LEU A 368 -20.70 -5.79 -32.76
N GLN A 369 -20.10 -5.41 -31.64
CA GLN A 369 -20.62 -4.36 -30.79
C GLN A 369 -19.71 -3.14 -30.91
N THR A 370 -20.28 -1.98 -31.22
CA THR A 370 -19.54 -0.73 -31.37
C THR A 370 -19.91 0.24 -30.26
N CYS A 371 -18.89 0.89 -29.70
CA CYS A 371 -19.04 1.99 -28.74
C CYS A 371 -18.17 3.16 -29.21
N ILE A 372 -18.70 4.38 -29.12
CA ILE A 372 -17.96 5.59 -29.52
C ILE A 372 -17.85 6.48 -28.29
N GLN A 373 -16.62 6.73 -27.84
CA GLN A 373 -16.33 7.72 -26.81
C GLN A 373 -16.08 9.08 -27.49
N PRO A 374 -17.01 10.04 -27.38
CA PRO A 374 -16.86 11.32 -28.03
C PRO A 374 -15.68 12.09 -27.42
N VAL A 375 -15.08 12.93 -28.25
CA VAL A 375 -14.09 13.91 -27.82
C VAL A 375 -14.63 15.29 -28.21
N ASP A 376 -14.57 16.23 -27.29
CA ASP A 376 -14.95 17.63 -27.52
C ASP A 376 -13.70 18.50 -27.67
N ILE A 377 -13.82 19.55 -28.48
CA ILE A 377 -12.72 20.49 -28.76
C ILE A 377 -12.21 21.15 -27.47
N PRO A 378 -13.06 21.59 -26.52
CA PRO A 378 -12.61 22.16 -25.27
C PRO A 378 -11.79 21.19 -24.42
N ALA A 379 -12.25 19.94 -24.19
CA ALA A 379 -11.47 18.99 -23.42
C ALA A 379 -10.14 18.62 -24.09
N PHE A 380 -10.12 18.51 -25.43
CA PHE A 380 -8.86 18.29 -26.15
C PHE A 380 -7.90 19.47 -26.04
N ALA A 381 -8.40 20.71 -26.12
CA ALA A 381 -7.58 21.91 -25.92
C ALA A 381 -7.04 22.00 -24.48
N GLN A 382 -7.86 21.71 -23.48
CA GLN A 382 -7.46 21.66 -22.08
C GLN A 382 -6.40 20.58 -21.83
N PHE A 383 -6.56 19.40 -22.44
CA PHE A 383 -5.57 18.33 -22.39
C PHE A 383 -4.22 18.77 -22.98
N CYS A 384 -4.22 19.39 -24.16
CA CYS A 384 -3.00 19.91 -24.76
C CYS A 384 -2.34 21.00 -23.90
N GLU A 385 -3.12 21.81 -23.20
CA GLU A 385 -2.62 22.84 -22.28
C GLU A 385 -2.06 22.25 -20.98
N GLN A 386 -2.63 21.15 -20.48
CA GLN A 386 -2.14 20.43 -19.31
C GLN A 386 -0.84 19.67 -19.60
N TYR A 387 -0.74 19.04 -20.77
CA TYR A 387 0.40 18.21 -21.20
C TYR A 387 1.15 18.85 -22.37
N LYS A 388 1.56 20.12 -22.23
CA LYS A 388 2.17 20.91 -23.32
C LYS A 388 3.39 20.24 -23.96
N HIS A 389 4.19 19.54 -23.17
CA HIS A 389 5.42 18.93 -23.65
C HIS A 389 5.14 17.64 -24.43
N GLU A 390 4.21 16.83 -23.95
CA GLU A 390 3.80 15.57 -24.54
C GLU A 390 2.95 15.78 -25.80
N CYS A 391 2.14 16.84 -25.82
CA CYS A 391 1.26 17.20 -26.93
C CYS A 391 1.91 18.12 -27.97
N ARG A 392 3.18 18.48 -27.81
CA ARG A 392 3.90 19.34 -28.76
C ARG A 392 3.97 18.66 -30.13
N GLY A 393 3.22 19.18 -31.10
CA GLY A 393 3.12 18.60 -32.45
C GLY A 393 1.88 17.74 -32.68
N LEU A 394 1.00 17.54 -31.69
CA LEU A 394 -0.30 16.91 -31.87
C LEU A 394 -1.29 17.94 -32.43
N LEU A 395 -1.89 17.66 -33.59
CA LEU A 395 -2.70 18.62 -34.34
C LEU A 395 -4.21 18.32 -34.27
N ALA A 396 -4.59 17.05 -34.23
CA ALA A 396 -5.98 16.60 -34.23
C ALA A 396 -6.09 15.18 -33.67
N VAL A 397 -7.21 14.87 -33.03
CA VAL A 397 -7.52 13.53 -32.50
C VAL A 397 -9.01 13.23 -32.76
N GLY A 398 -9.32 12.00 -33.15
CA GLY A 398 -10.71 11.51 -33.30
C GLY A 398 -11.27 10.94 -31.99
N PRO A 399 -12.54 10.50 -31.98
CA PRO A 399 -13.09 9.77 -30.85
C PRO A 399 -12.40 8.42 -30.67
N ILE A 400 -12.45 7.88 -29.45
CA ILE A 400 -12.03 6.51 -29.18
C ILE A 400 -13.16 5.59 -29.59
N ILE A 401 -12.88 4.67 -30.50
CA ILE A 401 -13.84 3.70 -31.03
C ILE A 401 -13.48 2.34 -30.46
N GLU A 402 -14.44 1.69 -29.83
CA GLU A 402 -14.32 0.33 -29.30
C GLU A 402 -15.17 -0.62 -30.15
N LEU A 403 -14.52 -1.67 -30.64
CA LEU A 403 -15.11 -2.75 -31.43
C LEU A 403 -14.95 -4.05 -30.67
N THR A 404 -16.03 -4.55 -30.08
CA THR A 404 -16.03 -5.86 -29.44
C THR A 404 -16.54 -6.90 -30.44
N SER A 405 -15.70 -7.86 -30.78
CA SER A 405 -16.06 -9.01 -31.61
C SER A 405 -15.42 -10.29 -31.06
N VAL A 406 -16.04 -11.43 -31.34
CA VAL A 406 -15.47 -12.75 -31.03
C VAL A 406 -14.53 -13.12 -32.16
N ASP A 407 -13.21 -13.09 -31.90
CA ASP A 407 -12.08 -13.49 -32.77
C ASP A 407 -12.44 -13.69 -34.25
N ALA A 408 -12.73 -12.58 -34.93
CA ALA A 408 -13.16 -12.59 -36.32
C ALA A 408 -11.98 -12.32 -37.24
N SER A 409 -11.55 -13.34 -37.99
CA SER A 409 -10.59 -13.17 -39.09
C SER A 409 -11.29 -12.66 -40.34
N LEU A 410 -10.80 -11.54 -40.89
CA LEU A 410 -11.31 -10.99 -42.15
C LEU A 410 -10.56 -11.62 -43.34
N ILE A 411 -11.31 -12.07 -44.35
CA ILE A 411 -10.78 -12.53 -45.64
C ILE A 411 -10.63 -11.34 -46.60
N LYS A 412 -11.56 -10.38 -46.52
CA LYS A 412 -11.55 -9.14 -47.30
C LYS A 412 -11.57 -7.92 -46.37
N PRO A 413 -10.92 -6.82 -46.75
CA PRO A 413 -10.91 -5.63 -45.92
C PRO A 413 -12.31 -5.03 -45.77
N ILE A 414 -12.56 -4.44 -44.60
CA ILE A 414 -13.74 -3.61 -44.32
C ILE A 414 -13.31 -2.15 -44.46
N GLN A 415 -14.13 -1.37 -45.15
CA GLN A 415 -13.89 0.06 -45.31
C GLN A 415 -14.54 0.82 -44.16
N PHE A 416 -13.73 1.46 -43.32
CA PHE A 416 -14.18 2.30 -42.21
C PHE A 416 -14.12 3.77 -42.59
N THR A 417 -15.11 4.55 -42.17
CA THR A 417 -15.11 6.01 -42.19
C THR A 417 -15.06 6.49 -40.74
N LEU A 418 -13.98 7.19 -40.38
CA LEU A 418 -13.62 7.55 -39.01
C LEU A 418 -13.64 9.07 -38.85
N PRO A 419 -14.37 9.65 -37.88
CA PRO A 419 -14.36 11.09 -37.65
C PRO A 419 -13.04 11.59 -37.03
N ILE A 420 -12.67 12.83 -37.31
CA ILE A 420 -11.47 13.49 -36.74
C ILE A 420 -11.78 14.94 -36.31
N LEU A 421 -11.30 15.34 -35.13
CA LEU A 421 -11.51 16.71 -34.61
C LEU A 421 -10.30 17.59 -34.91
N VAL A 422 -10.51 18.64 -35.69
CA VAL A 422 -9.44 19.57 -36.08
C VAL A 422 -9.42 20.80 -35.16
N GLN A 423 -8.30 21.05 -34.48
CA GLN A 423 -8.11 22.31 -33.74
C GLN A 423 -7.96 23.51 -34.70
N PRO A 424 -8.56 24.67 -34.39
CA PRO A 424 -8.28 25.90 -35.12
C PRO A 424 -6.88 26.44 -34.78
N LYS A 425 -6.01 26.66 -35.79
CA LYS A 425 -4.72 27.34 -35.60
C LYS A 425 -4.96 28.82 -35.27
N LYS A 426 -4.55 29.30 -34.10
CA LYS A 426 -4.34 30.74 -33.87
C LYS A 426 -3.11 31.18 -34.66
N LYS A 427 -3.27 31.75 -35.86
CA LYS A 427 -2.16 32.51 -36.47
C LYS A 427 -2.04 33.85 -35.73
N ALA A 428 -0.85 34.13 -35.22
CA ALA A 428 -0.49 35.46 -34.73
C ALA A 428 -0.53 36.44 -35.91
N VAL A 429 -1.63 37.18 -36.03
CA VAL A 429 -1.68 38.35 -36.90
C VAL A 429 -0.86 39.42 -36.19
N GLN A 430 0.32 39.75 -36.73
CA GLN A 430 0.97 41.00 -36.37
C GLN A 430 0.05 42.14 -36.81
N PRO A 431 -0.41 43.01 -35.91
CA PRO A 431 -1.26 44.12 -36.30
C PRO A 431 -0.40 45.11 -37.11
N LYS A 432 -0.74 45.27 -38.40
CA LYS A 432 -0.35 46.47 -39.14
C LYS A 432 -0.94 47.67 -38.41
N VAL A 433 -0.07 48.58 -38.03
CA VAL A 433 -0.42 49.88 -37.43
C VAL A 433 -1.38 50.61 -38.38
N VAL A 434 -2.60 50.80 -37.92
CA VAL A 434 -3.51 51.83 -38.43
C VAL A 434 -3.96 52.61 -37.20
N GLU A 435 -3.81 53.94 -37.29
CA GLU A 435 -4.10 54.92 -36.24
C GLU A 435 -5.58 54.91 -35.79
N PRO A 436 -5.87 55.40 -34.56
CA PRO A 436 -7.12 55.13 -33.88
C PRO A 436 -8.20 56.16 -34.22
N ALA A 437 -9.39 55.68 -34.57
CA ALA A 437 -10.62 56.46 -34.52
C ALA A 437 -11.63 55.76 -33.59
N THR A 438 -11.81 56.37 -32.41
CA THR A 438 -13.01 56.48 -31.57
C THR A 438 -14.12 55.40 -31.63
N THR A 439 -14.31 54.77 -30.46
CA THR A 439 -15.58 54.31 -29.82
C THR A 439 -16.63 53.61 -30.68
N ASP A 440 -16.81 52.29 -30.47
CA ASP A 440 -17.95 51.77 -29.69
C ASP A 440 -17.81 50.26 -29.41
N SER A 441 -18.42 49.84 -28.29
CA SER A 441 -18.43 48.49 -27.73
C SER A 441 -18.97 47.43 -28.71
N GLY A 442 -18.09 46.52 -29.14
CA GLY A 442 -18.44 45.41 -30.03
C GLY A 442 -18.52 44.06 -29.30
N THR A 443 -19.74 43.58 -29.05
CA THR A 443 -20.02 42.16 -28.87
C THR A 443 -19.61 41.45 -30.16
N ILE A 444 -18.56 40.62 -30.12
CA ILE A 444 -18.14 39.82 -31.28
C ILE A 444 -19.30 38.86 -31.59
N SER A 445 -19.98 39.06 -32.73
CA SER A 445 -21.11 38.24 -33.13
C SER A 445 -20.69 36.79 -33.37
N HIS A 446 -21.49 35.85 -32.87
CA HIS A 446 -21.34 34.40 -33.02
C HIS A 446 -21.19 33.96 -34.50
N GLU A 447 -21.70 34.77 -35.42
CA GLU A 447 -21.60 34.58 -36.88
C GLU A 447 -20.17 34.76 -37.41
N LEU A 448 -19.41 35.75 -36.91
CA LEU A 448 -18.01 35.97 -37.31
C LEU A 448 -17.08 34.85 -36.81
N GLN A 449 -17.41 34.22 -35.67
CA GLN A 449 -16.71 33.02 -35.20
C GLN A 449 -17.04 31.78 -36.05
N GLN A 450 -18.30 31.62 -36.47
CA GLN A 450 -18.72 30.53 -37.36
C GLN A 450 -18.12 30.66 -38.77
N GLU A 451 -18.13 31.86 -39.37
CA GLU A 451 -17.51 32.08 -40.69
C GLU A 451 -15.99 31.84 -40.66
N PHE A 452 -15.32 32.22 -39.57
CA PHE A 452 -13.89 31.95 -39.38
C PHE A 452 -13.59 30.45 -39.26
N ILE A 453 -14.44 29.68 -38.59
CA ILE A 453 -14.34 28.22 -38.49
C ILE A 453 -14.54 27.57 -39.87
N ILE A 454 -15.53 28.04 -40.64
CA ILE A 454 -15.84 27.51 -41.98
C ILE A 454 -14.71 27.81 -42.99
N GLN A 455 -14.18 29.03 -43.01
CA GLN A 455 -13.08 29.39 -43.93
C GLN A 455 -11.78 28.64 -43.61
N GLN A 456 -11.51 28.33 -42.34
CA GLN A 456 -10.34 27.53 -41.94
C GLN A 456 -10.51 26.05 -42.31
N GLN A 457 -11.71 25.47 -42.15
CA GLN A 457 -12.02 24.11 -42.62
C GLN A 457 -11.80 23.97 -44.14
N GLN A 458 -12.09 25.02 -44.92
CA GLN A 458 -11.83 25.06 -46.37
C GLN A 458 -10.34 25.13 -46.74
N LEU A 459 -9.49 25.78 -45.93
CA LEU A 459 -8.03 25.79 -46.15
C LEU A 459 -7.39 24.45 -45.80
N ILE A 460 -7.95 23.73 -44.83
CA ILE A 460 -7.53 22.37 -44.45
C ILE A 460 -7.87 21.34 -45.54
N PHE A 461 -8.99 21.53 -46.24
CA PHE A 461 -9.40 20.74 -47.41
C PHE A 461 -8.34 20.77 -48.52
N LYS A 462 -7.69 21.92 -48.76
CA LYS A 462 -6.58 22.01 -49.72
C LYS A 462 -5.36 21.17 -49.32
N SER A 463 -5.07 21.02 -48.03
CA SER A 463 -3.97 20.18 -47.54
C SER A 463 -4.27 18.67 -47.58
N MET A 464 -5.55 18.26 -47.47
CA MET A 464 -5.98 16.86 -47.62
C MET A 464 -5.90 16.36 -49.07
N LEU A 465 -5.79 17.27 -50.04
CA LEU A 465 -5.63 17.00 -51.46
C LEU A 465 -4.16 16.86 -51.90
N GLY A 466 -3.20 16.90 -50.97
CA GLY A 466 -1.78 16.73 -51.29
C GLY A 466 -1.09 17.98 -51.83
N GLU A 467 -1.64 19.18 -51.63
CA GLU A 467 -0.91 20.43 -51.85
C GLU A 467 -0.11 20.81 -50.58
N ASP A 468 1.15 20.37 -50.55
CA ASP A 468 2.29 20.78 -49.72
C ASP A 468 2.05 21.47 -48.36
N LEU A 469 2.00 20.65 -47.30
CA LEU A 469 2.58 20.95 -45.99
C LEU A 469 3.39 19.72 -45.54
N SER A 470 4.65 19.65 -45.98
CA SER A 470 5.53 18.46 -46.00
C SER A 470 5.76 17.70 -44.67
N ASN A 471 5.28 18.20 -43.53
CA ASN A 471 5.58 17.66 -42.20
C ASN A 471 4.37 17.05 -41.45
N GLU A 472 3.13 17.21 -41.92
CA GLU A 472 1.95 16.65 -41.22
C GLU A 472 1.74 15.15 -41.58
N ARG A 473 1.32 14.31 -40.61
CA ARG A 473 0.96 12.90 -40.80
C ARG A 473 -0.39 12.60 -40.15
N LEU A 474 -1.22 11.86 -40.88
CA LEU A 474 -2.40 11.20 -40.35
C LEU A 474 -2.07 9.73 -40.05
N VAL A 475 -2.44 9.25 -38.87
CA VAL A 475 -2.23 7.85 -38.46
C VAL A 475 -3.43 7.30 -37.70
N LEU A 476 -3.62 5.98 -37.79
CA LEU A 476 -4.50 5.23 -36.93
C LEU A 476 -3.67 4.63 -35.80
N LEU A 477 -4.14 4.78 -34.57
CA LEU A 477 -3.62 4.04 -33.43
C LEU A 477 -4.67 3.02 -32.99
N TYR A 478 -4.21 1.85 -32.57
CA TYR A 478 -5.06 0.78 -32.07
C TYR A 478 -4.49 0.11 -30.83
N SER A 479 -5.34 -0.61 -30.11
CA SER A 479 -4.95 -1.47 -28.99
C SER A 479 -5.80 -2.74 -29.00
N ASN A 480 -5.15 -3.90 -28.93
CA ASN A 480 -5.80 -5.20 -28.87
C ASN A 480 -5.79 -5.68 -27.41
N SER A 481 -6.98 -5.90 -26.82
CA SER A 481 -7.20 -6.12 -25.38
C SER A 481 -6.58 -7.40 -24.78
N ASN A 482 -5.84 -8.20 -25.56
CA ASN A 482 -5.26 -9.48 -25.10
C ASN A 482 -3.88 -9.34 -24.44
N SER A 483 -3.31 -8.14 -24.37
CA SER A 483 -2.04 -7.90 -23.66
C SER A 483 -2.29 -7.03 -22.42
N ASN A 484 -1.69 -7.41 -21.29
CA ASN A 484 -1.73 -6.66 -20.02
C ASN A 484 -1.05 -5.28 -20.11
N GLU A 485 -0.59 -4.88 -21.29
CA GLU A 485 0.00 -3.59 -21.57
C GLU A 485 -1.02 -2.79 -22.38
N ASN A 486 -1.67 -1.80 -21.74
CA ASN A 486 -2.52 -0.80 -22.41
C ASN A 486 -1.66 0.13 -23.31
N LEU A 487 -0.95 -0.45 -24.28
CA LEU A 487 -0.08 0.29 -25.18
C LEU A 487 -0.81 0.51 -26.50
N TRP A 488 -0.94 1.78 -26.89
CA TRP A 488 -1.44 2.17 -28.20
C TRP A 488 -0.35 1.91 -29.24
N THR A 489 -0.67 1.19 -30.31
CA THR A 489 0.23 0.88 -31.43
C THR A 489 -0.19 1.64 -32.68
N ILE A 490 0.78 2.19 -33.42
CA ILE A 490 0.51 2.89 -34.68
C ILE A 490 0.37 1.86 -35.80
N ASP A 491 -0.70 1.96 -36.58
CA ASP A 491 -0.86 1.20 -37.81
C ASP A 491 0.07 1.76 -38.91
N THR A 492 1.03 0.94 -39.34
CA THR A 492 1.98 1.29 -40.39
C THR A 492 1.45 1.03 -41.80
N ASP A 493 0.41 0.19 -41.93
CA ASP A 493 -0.08 -0.34 -43.21
C ASP A 493 -1.42 0.30 -43.61
N LEU A 494 -1.81 1.37 -42.92
CA LEU A 494 -3.08 2.07 -43.12
C LEU A 494 -3.21 2.60 -44.56
N ARG A 495 -4.17 2.06 -45.30
CA ARG A 495 -4.55 2.54 -46.64
C ARG A 495 -5.66 3.57 -46.51
N VAL A 496 -5.30 4.84 -46.62
CA VAL A 496 -6.28 5.94 -46.66
C VAL A 496 -6.90 6.01 -48.06
N VAL A 497 -8.21 5.85 -48.12
CA VAL A 497 -9.02 6.03 -49.33
C VAL A 497 -9.49 7.48 -49.34
N ALA A 498 -9.24 8.21 -50.42
CA ALA A 498 -9.49 9.66 -50.50
C ALA A 498 -10.88 10.05 -49.95
N GLY A 499 -10.89 10.82 -48.86
CA GLY A 499 -12.12 11.28 -48.21
C GLY A 499 -12.72 12.47 -48.96
N LYS A 500 -14.02 12.40 -49.27
CA LYS A 500 -14.75 13.50 -49.94
C LYS A 500 -15.18 14.62 -48.97
N VAL A 501 -15.04 14.42 -47.65
CA VAL A 501 -15.61 15.28 -46.60
C VAL A 501 -14.51 15.62 -45.57
N PRO A 502 -14.37 16.89 -45.14
CA PRO A 502 -13.20 17.38 -44.40
C PRO A 502 -13.05 16.89 -42.95
N ASP A 503 -14.09 16.29 -42.35
CA ASP A 503 -14.11 15.88 -40.93
C ASP A 503 -14.07 14.36 -40.71
N VAL A 504 -13.85 13.58 -41.79
CA VAL A 504 -13.78 12.12 -41.75
C VAL A 504 -12.62 11.58 -42.59
N VAL A 505 -12.15 10.40 -42.22
CA VAL A 505 -11.08 9.67 -42.88
C VAL A 505 -11.61 8.30 -43.25
N THR A 506 -11.52 7.93 -44.53
CA THR A 506 -11.91 6.60 -44.99
C THR A 506 -10.66 5.71 -45.10
N VAL A 507 -10.71 4.52 -44.52
CA VAL A 507 -9.58 3.58 -44.45
C VAL A 507 -10.04 2.14 -44.69
N ASP A 508 -9.23 1.37 -45.39
CA ASP A 508 -9.49 -0.06 -45.58
C ASP A 508 -8.70 -0.87 -44.55
N MET A 509 -9.39 -1.63 -43.69
CA MET A 509 -8.79 -2.41 -42.61
C MET A 509 -8.88 -3.91 -42.88
N GLN A 510 -7.75 -4.61 -42.74
CA GLN A 510 -7.65 -6.07 -42.91
C GLN A 510 -7.86 -6.85 -41.60
N SER A 511 -7.87 -6.17 -40.46
CA SER A 511 -8.13 -6.76 -39.14
C SER A 511 -9.03 -5.85 -38.32
N LEU A 512 -9.90 -6.45 -37.50
CA LEU A 512 -10.70 -5.71 -36.53
C LEU A 512 -9.89 -5.48 -35.25
N HIS A 513 -9.61 -4.23 -34.93
CA HIS A 513 -8.94 -3.85 -33.69
C HIS A 513 -9.93 -3.53 -32.59
N THR A 514 -9.65 -3.97 -31.35
CA THR A 514 -10.59 -3.81 -30.23
C THR A 514 -10.83 -2.36 -29.87
N ARG A 515 -9.77 -1.54 -29.86
CA ARG A 515 -9.84 -0.09 -29.62
C ARG A 515 -9.04 0.64 -30.68
N MET A 516 -9.58 1.76 -31.16
CA MET A 516 -8.99 2.55 -32.24
C MET A 516 -9.18 4.05 -32.02
N ILE A 517 -8.24 4.85 -32.51
CA ILE A 517 -8.31 6.31 -32.53
C ILE A 517 -7.49 6.85 -33.69
N VAL A 518 -8.01 7.87 -34.38
CA VAL A 518 -7.27 8.56 -35.46
C VAL A 518 -6.58 9.78 -34.88
N ALA A 519 -5.32 10.01 -35.24
CA ALA A 519 -4.58 11.20 -34.84
C ALA A 519 -3.85 11.84 -36.01
N ARG A 520 -3.76 13.16 -36.00
CA ARG A 520 -2.92 13.95 -36.89
C ARG A 520 -1.83 14.64 -36.09
N TYR A 521 -0.58 14.53 -36.52
CA TYR A 521 0.56 15.12 -35.84
C TYR A 521 1.62 15.64 -36.82
N ASP A 522 2.50 16.51 -36.34
CA ASP A 522 3.68 17.02 -37.04
C ASP A 522 4.89 16.10 -36.79
N LYS A 523 5.41 15.48 -37.87
CA LYS A 523 6.50 14.51 -37.82
C LYS A 523 7.83 15.10 -37.33
N GLN A 524 8.03 16.42 -37.44
CA GLN A 524 9.25 17.07 -36.98
C GLN A 524 9.19 17.40 -35.49
N LEU A 525 7.99 17.71 -34.98
CA LEU A 525 7.80 18.13 -33.60
C LEU A 525 7.47 16.97 -32.66
N MET A 526 6.90 15.88 -33.18
CA MET A 526 6.43 14.74 -32.39
C MET A 526 6.92 13.41 -32.96
N SER A 527 7.59 12.62 -32.11
CA SER A 527 7.95 11.23 -32.43
C SER A 527 6.77 10.27 -32.27
N ALA A 528 6.85 9.11 -32.94
CA ALA A 528 5.85 8.03 -32.81
C ALA A 528 5.61 7.60 -31.35
N LYS A 529 6.68 7.46 -30.54
CA LYS A 529 6.58 7.07 -29.12
C LYS A 529 5.90 8.15 -28.26
N GLN A 530 6.18 9.42 -28.55
CA GLN A 530 5.50 10.54 -27.89
C GLN A 530 4.01 10.55 -28.24
N LEU A 531 3.64 10.30 -29.50
CA LEU A 531 2.23 10.20 -29.90
C LEU A 531 1.49 9.09 -29.14
N GLN A 532 2.08 7.89 -29.05
CA GLN A 532 1.51 6.78 -28.28
C GLN A 532 1.31 7.16 -26.81
N THR A 533 2.28 7.87 -26.22
CA THR A 533 2.21 8.36 -24.85
C THR A 533 1.12 9.43 -24.68
N ALA A 534 1.02 10.37 -25.62
CA ALA A 534 0.01 11.42 -25.60
C ALA A 534 -1.40 10.83 -25.70
N VAL A 535 -1.63 9.88 -26.62
CA VAL A 535 -2.92 9.19 -26.76
C VAL A 535 -3.27 8.38 -25.51
N TYR A 536 -2.29 7.70 -24.90
CA TYR A 536 -2.49 7.01 -23.62
C TYR A 536 -2.91 7.99 -22.50
N LEU A 537 -2.18 9.10 -22.32
CA LEU A 537 -2.53 10.13 -21.33
C LEU A 537 -3.88 10.77 -21.63
N PHE A 538 -4.22 10.93 -22.90
CA PHE A 538 -5.50 11.45 -23.33
C PHE A 538 -6.66 10.53 -22.93
N GLU A 539 -6.55 9.23 -23.21
CA GLU A 539 -7.51 8.22 -22.76
C GLU A 539 -7.65 8.23 -21.23
N GLN A 540 -6.56 8.36 -20.48
CA GLN A 540 -6.63 8.49 -19.01
C GLN A 540 -7.36 9.76 -18.57
N THR A 541 -7.12 10.88 -19.24
CA THR A 541 -7.74 12.18 -18.92
C THR A 541 -9.26 12.14 -19.17
N LEU A 542 -9.72 11.46 -20.22
CA LEU A 542 -11.14 11.28 -20.50
C LEU A 542 -11.87 10.42 -19.44
N ASN A 543 -11.13 9.62 -18.67
CA ASN A 543 -11.67 8.82 -17.56
C ASN A 543 -11.65 9.57 -16.21
N GLN A 544 -11.03 10.75 -16.16
CA GLN A 544 -10.85 11.52 -14.94
C GLN A 544 -11.88 12.64 -14.81
N ARG A 545 -12.28 12.94 -13.57
CA ARG A 545 -13.20 14.00 -13.19
C ARG A 545 -12.56 14.87 -12.11
N THR A 546 -12.74 16.18 -12.22
CA THR A 546 -12.32 17.11 -11.17
C THR A 546 -13.41 17.21 -10.12
N ALA A 547 -13.10 16.76 -8.91
CA ALA A 547 -13.94 16.89 -7.73
C ALA A 547 -13.47 18.07 -6.87
N THR A 548 -14.42 18.77 -6.28
CA THR A 548 -14.19 19.83 -5.32
C THR A 548 -14.58 19.32 -3.93
N LEU A 549 -13.65 19.42 -2.99
CA LEU A 549 -13.88 19.23 -1.57
C LEU A 549 -14.04 20.60 -0.91
N MET A 550 -15.14 20.79 -0.18
CA MET A 550 -15.45 22.03 0.52
C MET A 550 -15.75 21.73 1.98
N LEU A 551 -15.03 22.38 2.89
CA LEU A 551 -15.29 22.32 4.33
C LEU A 551 -15.82 23.67 4.80
N ARG A 552 -16.99 23.67 5.45
CA ARG A 552 -17.59 24.85 6.07
C ARG A 552 -18.03 24.56 7.50
N HIS A 553 -18.04 25.63 8.31
CA HIS A 553 -18.55 25.62 9.68
C HIS A 553 -19.95 26.23 9.72
N ARG A 554 -20.81 25.73 10.61
CA ARG A 554 -22.14 26.32 10.78
C ARG A 554 -22.05 27.71 11.38
N SER A 555 -22.84 28.65 10.87
CA SER A 555 -22.81 30.05 11.31
C SER A 555 -23.24 30.24 12.77
N SER A 556 -24.12 29.37 13.26
CA SER A 556 -24.61 29.39 14.65
C SER A 556 -23.67 28.70 15.64
N ASN A 557 -22.94 27.66 15.21
CA ASN A 557 -22.10 26.83 16.05
C ASN A 557 -20.86 26.38 15.28
N PRO A 558 -19.66 26.87 15.62
CA PRO A 558 -18.43 26.49 14.92
C PRO A 558 -18.03 25.03 15.16
N ASN A 559 -18.62 24.33 16.14
CA ASN A 559 -18.36 22.90 16.35
C ASN A 559 -19.08 22.03 15.31
N GLU A 560 -20.10 22.55 14.62
CA GLU A 560 -20.79 21.83 13.56
C GLU A 560 -20.11 22.12 12.23
N ILE A 561 -19.67 21.07 11.56
CA ILE A 561 -19.00 21.15 10.27
C ILE A 561 -19.76 20.35 9.22
N CYS A 562 -19.67 20.83 7.97
CA CYS A 562 -20.11 20.11 6.79
C CYS A 562 -18.93 20.03 5.81
N LEU A 563 -18.53 18.79 5.48
CA LEU A 563 -17.62 18.50 4.40
C LEU A 563 -18.44 17.98 3.21
N VAL A 564 -18.27 18.62 2.05
CA VAL A 564 -18.90 18.19 0.81
C VAL A 564 -17.86 17.80 -0.23
N CYS A 565 -18.08 16.67 -0.89
CA CYS A 565 -17.34 16.26 -2.09
C CYS A 565 -18.29 16.27 -3.28
N CYS A 566 -18.09 17.16 -4.24
CA CYS A 566 -18.95 17.29 -5.42
C CYS A 566 -18.15 17.43 -6.72
N SER A 567 -18.78 17.23 -7.87
CA SER A 567 -18.19 17.61 -9.17
C SER A 567 -17.95 19.13 -9.23
N SER A 568 -16.87 19.55 -9.89
CA SER A 568 -16.59 20.97 -10.15
C SER A 568 -17.75 21.69 -10.88
N GLN A 569 -18.53 20.97 -11.68
CA GLN A 569 -19.69 21.53 -12.40
C GLN A 569 -20.86 21.86 -11.47
N ARG A 570 -20.99 21.15 -10.34
CA ARG A 570 -22.08 21.34 -9.35
C ARG A 570 -21.70 22.27 -8.20
N ARG A 571 -20.45 22.74 -8.16
CA ARG A 571 -19.91 23.54 -7.05
C ARG A 571 -20.79 24.75 -6.71
N GLY A 572 -21.27 25.48 -7.72
CA GLY A 572 -22.12 26.66 -7.50
C GLY A 572 -23.43 26.30 -6.79
N MET A 573 -24.16 25.31 -7.31
CA MET A 573 -25.42 24.86 -6.73
C MET A 573 -25.26 24.32 -5.31
N VAL A 574 -24.24 23.48 -5.09
CA VAL A 574 -23.93 22.92 -3.76
C VAL A 574 -23.53 24.00 -2.77
N THR A 575 -22.81 25.04 -3.23
CA THR A 575 -22.44 26.21 -2.41
C THR A 575 -23.68 26.95 -1.92
N ASP A 576 -24.67 27.12 -2.79
CA ASP A 576 -25.93 27.79 -2.47
C ASP A 576 -26.77 26.93 -1.51
N GLU A 577 -26.84 25.61 -1.73
CA GLU A 577 -27.53 24.65 -0.86
C GLU A 577 -27.00 24.69 0.58
N ILE A 578 -25.69 24.51 0.79
CA ILE A 578 -25.11 24.52 2.14
C ILE A 578 -25.20 25.92 2.79
N GLN A 579 -25.23 26.99 1.99
CA GLN A 579 -25.44 28.33 2.51
C GLN A 579 -26.89 28.52 3.02
N GLN A 580 -27.89 27.91 2.36
CA GLN A 580 -29.27 27.89 2.84
C GLN A 580 -29.43 27.12 4.16
N GLU A 581 -28.59 26.11 4.39
CA GLU A 581 -28.55 25.35 5.66
C GLU A 581 -27.81 26.07 6.81
N ASN A 582 -27.40 27.33 6.58
CA ASN A 582 -26.67 28.20 7.51
C ASN A 582 -25.18 27.87 7.70
N TYR A 583 -24.53 27.16 6.77
CA TYR A 583 -23.08 27.03 6.77
C TYR A 583 -22.39 28.30 6.25
N SER A 584 -21.37 28.77 6.99
CA SER A 584 -20.66 30.03 6.74
C SER A 584 -19.47 29.85 5.81
N ASN A 585 -19.17 30.90 5.05
CA ASN A 585 -18.01 30.95 4.15
C ASN A 585 -16.75 31.54 4.83
N ARG A 586 -16.83 31.94 6.11
CA ARG A 586 -15.75 32.70 6.79
C ARG A 586 -14.43 31.93 6.91
N ASP A 587 -14.49 30.63 7.18
CA ASP A 587 -13.34 29.74 7.34
C ASP A 587 -13.37 28.61 6.30
N GLU A 588 -13.85 28.91 5.09
CA GLU A 588 -13.98 27.91 4.04
C GLU A 588 -12.62 27.37 3.59
N GLN A 589 -12.54 26.04 3.44
CA GLN A 589 -11.41 25.38 2.79
C GLN A 589 -11.92 24.66 1.54
N ILE A 590 -11.38 25.05 0.37
CA ILE A 590 -11.67 24.41 -0.90
C ILE A 590 -10.41 23.71 -1.42
N LYS A 591 -10.54 22.44 -1.81
CA LYS A 591 -9.50 21.70 -2.53
C LYS A 591 -10.08 21.00 -3.73
N GLU A 592 -9.35 21.04 -4.85
CA GLU A 592 -9.69 20.29 -6.05
C GLU A 592 -8.82 19.03 -6.13
N ILE A 593 -9.43 17.90 -6.42
CA ILE A 593 -8.76 16.62 -6.62
C ILE A 593 -9.29 15.93 -7.88
N THR A 594 -8.45 15.15 -8.53
CA THR A 594 -8.83 14.37 -9.71
C THR A 594 -9.20 12.94 -9.29
N LEU A 595 -10.41 12.54 -9.62
CA LEU A 595 -11.00 11.25 -9.26
C LEU A 595 -11.58 10.54 -10.49
N GLN A 596 -11.85 9.25 -10.34
CA GLN A 596 -12.66 8.49 -11.29
C GLN A 596 -14.07 8.30 -10.75
N GLU A 597 -15.04 8.20 -11.65
CA GLU A 597 -16.42 7.92 -11.27
C GLU A 597 -16.51 6.57 -10.53
N GLY A 598 -17.23 6.54 -9.40
CA GLY A 598 -17.34 5.35 -8.56
C GLY A 598 -16.09 5.01 -7.75
N GLN A 599 -15.04 5.83 -7.80
CA GLN A 599 -13.82 5.60 -7.01
C GLN A 599 -14.16 5.61 -5.51
N LEU A 600 -13.82 4.51 -4.83
CA LEU A 600 -13.99 4.36 -3.38
C LEU A 600 -12.91 5.16 -2.63
N LEU A 601 -13.39 5.96 -1.68
CA LEU A 601 -12.63 6.87 -0.87
C LEU A 601 -12.93 6.63 0.61
N GLU A 602 -11.98 7.02 1.46
CA GLU A 602 -12.14 6.98 2.91
C GLU A 602 -11.76 8.32 3.51
N LEU A 603 -12.65 8.84 4.35
CA LEU A 603 -12.43 10.03 5.15
C LEU A 603 -11.86 9.64 6.50
N ARG A 604 -10.71 10.22 6.86
CA ARG A 604 -9.99 9.96 8.12
C ARG A 604 -9.69 11.27 8.84
N PHE A 605 -9.77 11.28 10.17
CA PHE A 605 -9.42 12.45 10.99
C PHE A 605 -8.05 12.29 11.64
N ARG A 606 -7.28 13.38 11.70
CA ARG A 606 -5.97 13.45 12.37
C ARG A 606 -5.82 14.75 13.15
N GLY A 607 -5.11 14.71 14.27
CA GLY A 607 -4.73 15.91 15.04
C GLY A 607 -5.58 16.10 16.28
N ASN A 608 -5.74 17.36 16.71
CA ASN A 608 -6.39 17.68 17.99
C ASN A 608 -7.90 17.87 17.88
N VAL A 609 -8.45 18.08 16.68
CA VAL A 609 -9.90 18.22 16.46
C VAL A 609 -10.43 16.95 15.82
N LEU A 610 -11.42 16.32 16.46
CA LEU A 610 -11.98 15.03 16.07
C LEU A 610 -13.52 15.06 16.12
N PRO A 611 -14.22 14.20 15.35
CA PRO A 611 -15.67 14.08 15.42
C PRO A 611 -16.11 13.46 16.75
N THR A 612 -17.18 14.00 17.33
CA THR A 612 -17.73 13.57 18.63
C THR A 612 -18.58 12.31 18.49
N ASN A 613 -19.25 12.11 17.36
CA ASN A 613 -20.28 11.07 17.17
C ASN A 613 -19.83 9.83 16.36
N HIS A 614 -18.58 9.78 15.89
CA HIS A 614 -18.11 8.69 15.04
C HIS A 614 -17.16 7.74 15.78
N VAL A 615 -17.67 6.54 16.12
CA VAL A 615 -16.89 5.44 16.74
C VAL A 615 -15.88 4.86 15.76
N GLN A 616 -16.18 4.91 14.46
CA GLN A 616 -15.27 4.50 13.38
C GLN A 616 -14.34 5.65 13.01
N GLN A 617 -13.03 5.39 12.96
CA GLN A 617 -12.02 6.39 12.55
C GLN A 617 -12.02 6.67 11.04
N THR A 618 -12.68 5.82 10.26
CA THR A 618 -12.70 5.80 8.79
C THR A 618 -14.14 5.79 8.30
N ILE A 619 -14.51 6.75 7.43
CA ILE A 619 -15.85 6.83 6.83
C ILE A 619 -15.71 6.58 5.32
N PRO A 620 -16.20 5.45 4.78
CA PRO A 620 -16.11 5.15 3.36
C PRO A 620 -17.18 5.91 2.57
N PHE A 621 -16.82 6.40 1.39
CA PHE A 621 -17.75 6.97 0.43
C PHE A 621 -17.25 6.73 -1.00
N ALA A 622 -18.12 6.90 -1.99
CA ALA A 622 -17.75 6.79 -3.40
C ALA A 622 -17.92 8.14 -4.07
N PHE A 623 -16.99 8.51 -4.96
CA PHE A 623 -17.17 9.71 -5.77
C PHE A 623 -18.21 9.49 -6.85
N ASN A 624 -19.12 10.46 -6.98
CA ASN A 624 -20.12 10.49 -8.04
C ASN A 624 -20.30 11.91 -8.56
N THR A 625 -20.38 12.06 -9.89
CA THR A 625 -20.51 13.37 -10.53
C THR A 625 -21.87 14.05 -10.25
N ASN A 626 -22.93 13.26 -10.11
CA ASN A 626 -24.32 13.72 -9.97
C ASN A 626 -24.80 13.79 -8.52
N PHE A 627 -24.25 12.94 -7.65
CA PHE A 627 -24.59 12.83 -6.24
C PHE A 627 -23.43 13.32 -5.38
N PRO A 628 -23.47 14.58 -4.90
CA PRO A 628 -22.49 15.06 -3.94
C PRO A 628 -22.53 14.23 -2.66
N PHE A 629 -21.36 13.98 -2.09
CA PHE A 629 -21.24 13.36 -0.78
C PHE A 629 -21.24 14.47 0.28
N TYR A 630 -22.18 14.43 1.21
CA TYR A 630 -22.25 15.32 2.37
C TYR A 630 -21.84 14.55 3.62
N PHE A 631 -20.97 15.15 4.41
CA PHE A 631 -20.55 14.65 5.71
C PHE A 631 -20.71 15.75 6.76
N GLU A 632 -21.77 15.63 7.55
CA GLU A 632 -22.10 16.56 8.62
C GLU A 632 -21.79 15.95 9.98
N THR A 633 -21.06 16.67 10.83
CA THR A 633 -20.75 16.17 12.17
C THR A 633 -20.43 17.28 13.15
N ASN A 634 -20.53 16.95 14.43
CA ASN A 634 -20.01 17.77 15.51
C ASN A 634 -18.55 17.39 15.78
N VAL A 635 -17.67 18.39 15.87
CA VAL A 635 -16.26 18.21 16.22
C VAL A 635 -15.94 18.84 17.56
N SER A 636 -14.96 18.26 18.25
CA SER A 636 -14.44 18.76 19.53
C SER A 636 -12.94 18.53 19.64
N GLU A 637 -12.29 19.29 20.50
CA GLU A 637 -10.88 19.11 20.82
C GLU A 637 -10.64 17.88 21.70
N ARG A 638 -9.60 17.11 21.37
CA ARG A 638 -9.14 15.96 22.16
C ARG A 638 -8.35 16.42 23.39
N ASP A 639 -7.46 17.39 23.20
CA ASP A 639 -6.66 18.01 24.26
C ASP A 639 -6.84 19.53 24.26
N LYS A 640 -7.60 20.00 25.25
CA LYS A 640 -7.85 21.43 25.50
C LYS A 640 -6.61 22.25 25.85
N TYR A 641 -5.50 21.59 26.24
CA TYR A 641 -4.25 22.25 26.59
C TYR A 641 -3.25 22.29 25.43
N SER A 642 -3.55 21.59 24.34
CA SER A 642 -2.72 21.60 23.14
C SER A 642 -2.80 22.95 22.42
N GLN A 643 -1.76 23.25 21.62
CA GLN A 643 -1.69 24.46 20.78
C GLN A 643 -1.91 25.76 21.59
N HIS A 644 -1.41 25.84 22.83
CA HIS A 644 -1.68 26.93 23.78
C HIS A 644 -1.37 28.35 23.28
N LEU A 645 -0.48 28.51 22.29
CA LEU A 645 -0.15 29.81 21.67
C LEU A 645 -1.07 30.18 20.50
N SER A 646 -1.99 29.29 20.11
CA SER A 646 -2.96 29.51 19.03
C SER A 646 -4.33 29.87 19.60
N THR A 647 -5.05 30.75 18.91
CA THR A 647 -6.47 31.07 19.15
C THR A 647 -7.43 29.99 18.64
N TYR A 648 -6.91 29.00 17.89
CA TYR A 648 -7.66 27.88 17.33
C TYR A 648 -7.06 26.54 17.74
N PHE A 649 -7.90 25.52 17.86
CA PHE A 649 -7.48 24.12 17.79
C PHE A 649 -7.40 23.68 16.33
N TYR A 650 -6.37 22.90 15.97
CA TYR A 650 -6.19 22.38 14.63
C TYR A 650 -6.28 20.85 14.58
N GLY A 651 -7.06 20.37 13.63
CA GLY A 651 -7.08 19.00 13.14
C GLY A 651 -6.99 18.98 11.61
N HIS A 652 -7.04 17.80 11.03
CA HIS A 652 -7.02 17.61 9.59
C HIS A 652 -8.00 16.51 9.20
N ILE A 653 -8.67 16.71 8.06
CA ILE A 653 -9.47 15.70 7.39
C ILE A 653 -8.66 15.19 6.20
N GLN A 654 -8.35 13.90 6.19
CA GLN A 654 -7.57 13.23 5.16
C GLN A 654 -8.49 12.38 4.30
N ILE A 655 -8.36 12.49 2.97
CA ILE A 655 -9.09 11.66 2.01
C ILE A 655 -8.12 10.64 1.43
N TYR A 656 -8.39 9.36 1.68
CA TYR A 656 -7.63 8.23 1.16
C TYR A 656 -8.38 7.56 0.02
N SER A 657 -7.65 6.95 -0.90
CA SER A 657 -8.20 6.03 -1.89
C SER A 657 -7.49 4.69 -1.79
N LYS A 658 -8.28 3.61 -1.87
CA LYS A 658 -7.77 2.25 -2.01
C LYS A 658 -7.47 2.01 -3.48
N GLN A 659 -6.18 1.89 -3.83
CA GLN A 659 -5.77 1.52 -5.19
C GLN A 659 -5.16 0.12 -5.18
N LYS A 660 -5.55 -0.70 -6.16
CA LYS A 660 -4.80 -1.91 -6.51
C LYS A 660 -3.46 -1.46 -7.12
N ALA A 661 -2.36 -1.62 -6.39
CA ALA A 661 -1.06 -1.14 -6.84
C ALA A 661 -0.61 -1.84 -8.13
N SER A 662 -0.22 -1.04 -9.14
CA SER A 662 0.48 -1.52 -10.33
C SER A 662 1.94 -1.85 -10.01
N ARG A 663 2.50 -2.88 -10.65
CA ARG A 663 3.85 -3.41 -10.38
C ARG A 663 5.00 -2.39 -10.57
N SER A 664 4.76 -1.29 -11.27
CA SER A 664 5.77 -0.27 -11.57
C SER A 664 6.11 0.64 -10.38
N SER A 665 5.19 0.88 -9.45
CA SER A 665 5.41 1.71 -8.25
C SER A 665 6.06 0.95 -7.08
N MET A 666 6.22 -0.38 -7.17
CA MET A 666 6.89 -1.18 -6.13
C MET A 666 8.41 -0.96 -6.04
N LYS A 667 9.08 -0.60 -7.15
CA LYS A 667 10.56 -0.43 -7.16
C LYS A 667 11.05 0.77 -6.34
N GLU A 668 10.21 1.79 -6.12
CA GLU A 668 10.55 2.94 -5.27
C GLU A 668 10.23 2.71 -3.79
N ILE A 669 9.24 1.85 -3.48
CA ILE A 669 8.80 1.58 -2.10
C ILE A 669 9.67 0.51 -1.43
N GLU A 670 10.16 -0.49 -2.18
CA GLU A 670 11.06 -1.53 -1.67
C GLU A 670 12.39 -0.96 -1.14
N LYS A 671 12.84 0.21 -1.62
CA LYS A 671 14.03 0.89 -1.09
C LYS A 671 13.83 1.55 0.27
N LYS A 672 12.59 1.72 0.75
CA LYS A 672 12.27 2.36 2.04
C LYS A 672 11.81 1.41 3.14
N LYS A 673 11.60 0.13 2.86
CA LYS A 673 11.17 -0.88 3.86
C LYS A 673 12.05 -2.13 3.81
N GLN A 674 13.32 -2.01 4.18
CA GLN A 674 14.12 -3.15 4.66
C GLN A 674 14.21 -3.10 6.17
N GLN A 675 13.15 -3.56 6.85
CA GLN A 675 13.19 -4.19 8.16
C GLN A 675 11.78 -4.64 8.52
N LEU A 676 11.52 -5.95 8.34
CA LEU A 676 10.82 -6.87 9.27
C LEU A 676 10.13 -8.03 8.52
N SER A 677 10.56 -9.23 8.92
CA SER A 677 9.94 -10.56 8.85
C SER A 677 9.19 -10.99 7.58
N VAL A 678 9.81 -11.95 6.90
CA VAL A 678 9.19 -12.96 6.05
C VAL A 678 8.18 -13.75 6.89
N ASP A 679 6.90 -13.74 6.51
CA ASP A 679 6.07 -14.94 6.46
C ASP A 679 4.69 -14.70 5.82
N MET A 680 4.25 -15.73 5.10
CA MET A 680 2.92 -15.99 4.51
C MET A 680 2.56 -15.26 3.20
N ILE A 681 2.84 -15.96 2.11
CA ILE A 681 2.21 -15.83 0.79
C ILE A 681 0.71 -16.19 0.92
N LYS A 682 -0.14 -15.18 0.83
CA LYS A 682 -1.45 -15.28 0.19
C LYS A 682 -1.52 -14.24 -0.91
N GLN A 683 -2.01 -14.67 -2.06
CA GLN A 683 -2.07 -13.94 -3.31
C GLN A 683 -3.22 -12.92 -3.24
N ASP A 684 -3.09 -11.92 -2.38
CA ASP A 684 -3.91 -10.71 -2.43
C ASP A 684 -3.01 -9.58 -2.90
N TRP A 685 -3.44 -8.87 -3.95
CA TRP A 685 -2.81 -7.61 -4.34
C TRP A 685 -2.79 -6.71 -3.09
N PRO A 686 -1.62 -6.27 -2.59
CA PRO A 686 -1.62 -5.39 -1.42
C PRO A 686 -2.31 -4.09 -1.83
N GLU A 687 -3.53 -3.89 -1.35
CA GLU A 687 -4.25 -2.63 -1.44
C GLU A 687 -3.39 -1.58 -0.74
N THR A 688 -2.84 -0.63 -1.50
CA THR A 688 -2.08 0.47 -0.91
C THR A 688 -3.02 1.65 -0.74
N ASP A 689 -3.20 2.06 0.51
CA ASP A 689 -3.90 3.30 0.86
C ASP A 689 -3.06 4.50 0.41
N THR A 690 -3.56 5.27 -0.55
CA THR A 690 -2.93 6.51 -0.99
C THR A 690 -3.71 7.70 -0.45
N CYS A 691 -3.06 8.58 0.32
CA CYS A 691 -3.64 9.86 0.73
C CYS A 691 -3.69 10.78 -0.48
N LEU A 692 -4.90 11.13 -0.94
CA LEU A 692 -5.09 12.03 -2.09
C LEU A 692 -4.93 13.49 -1.68
N THR A 693 -5.48 13.86 -0.52
CA THR A 693 -5.42 15.23 -0.02
C THR A 693 -5.76 15.31 1.48
N GLU A 694 -5.41 16.44 2.08
CA GLU A 694 -5.63 16.75 3.49
C GLU A 694 -6.18 18.17 3.63
N ILE A 695 -7.30 18.35 4.32
CA ILE A 695 -7.96 19.63 4.55
C ILE A 695 -7.76 20.03 6.01
N LEU A 696 -7.33 21.28 6.24
CA LEU A 696 -7.17 21.82 7.58
C LEU A 696 -8.52 22.05 8.23
N LEU A 697 -8.71 21.55 9.45
CA LEU A 697 -9.89 21.78 10.27
C LEU A 697 -9.49 22.68 11.44
N SER A 698 -10.06 23.87 11.50
CA SER A 698 -9.80 24.87 12.54
C SER A 698 -11.01 25.08 13.42
N LEU A 699 -10.86 24.91 14.73
CA LEU A 699 -11.92 25.15 15.70
C LEU A 699 -11.54 26.33 16.62
N PRO A 700 -12.34 27.40 16.70
CA PRO A 700 -12.02 28.55 17.54
C PRO A 700 -12.04 28.16 19.02
N LYS A 701 -11.04 28.60 19.78
CA LYS A 701 -11.02 28.39 21.22
C LYS A 701 -12.05 29.30 21.90
N PRO A 702 -12.72 28.83 22.96
CA PRO A 702 -13.53 29.72 23.78
C PRO A 702 -12.63 30.84 24.33
N PRO A 703 -13.15 32.08 24.46
CA PRO A 703 -12.39 33.18 25.02
C PRO A 703 -11.83 32.76 26.37
N GLU A 704 -10.52 32.96 26.59
CA GLU A 704 -9.90 32.67 27.87
C GLU A 704 -10.71 33.38 28.95
N THR A 705 -11.31 32.61 29.87
CA THR A 705 -11.86 33.20 31.08
C THR A 705 -10.70 33.93 31.73
N VAL A 706 -10.78 35.26 31.78
CA VAL A 706 -9.77 36.10 32.43
C VAL A 706 -9.56 35.47 33.80
N ARG A 707 -8.40 34.85 33.99
CA ARG A 707 -8.08 34.23 35.28
C ARG A 707 -8.26 35.34 36.29
N THR A 708 -9.24 35.20 37.19
CA THR A 708 -9.34 36.05 38.35
C THR A 708 -7.95 36.14 38.93
N PRO A 709 -7.40 37.35 39.15
CA PRO A 709 -6.09 37.47 39.75
C PRO A 709 -6.12 36.59 40.98
N ILE A 710 -5.26 35.57 41.01
CA ILE A 710 -5.08 34.80 42.23
C ILE A 710 -4.64 35.88 43.22
N GLU A 711 -5.49 36.23 44.19
CA GLU A 711 -5.12 37.02 45.35
C GLU A 711 -4.10 36.18 46.11
N LYS A 712 -2.86 36.15 45.60
CA LYS A 712 -1.73 35.55 46.27
C LYS A 712 -1.60 36.38 47.54
N ALA A 713 -1.93 35.75 48.68
CA ALA A 713 -1.78 36.34 49.99
C ALA A 713 -0.46 37.14 50.04
N LEU A 714 -0.60 38.45 50.28
CA LEU A 714 0.52 39.37 50.46
C LEU A 714 1.49 38.73 51.44
N THR A 715 2.64 38.29 50.94
CA THR A 715 3.60 37.58 51.79
C THR A 715 4.16 38.60 52.77
N THR A 716 3.89 38.42 54.06
CA THR A 716 4.40 39.29 55.12
C THR A 716 5.93 39.34 55.07
N PHE A 717 6.47 40.54 54.92
CA PHE A 717 7.91 40.80 54.95
C PHE A 717 8.29 41.25 56.37
N SER A 718 9.04 40.42 57.10
CA SER A 718 9.76 40.84 58.31
C SER A 718 11.18 41.22 57.88
N GLY A 719 11.47 42.52 57.82
CA GLY A 719 12.80 43.00 57.45
C GLY A 719 13.75 42.90 58.64
N GLU A 720 14.71 41.99 58.61
CA GLU A 720 15.84 41.98 59.54
C GLU A 720 16.99 42.81 58.94
N GLY A 721 17.43 43.87 59.65
CA GLY A 721 18.60 44.68 59.30
C GLY A 721 18.31 46.08 58.72
N ILE A 722 19.15 46.54 57.77
CA ILE A 722 19.04 47.86 57.11
C ILE A 722 17.92 47.89 56.07
N LEU A 723 17.69 46.76 55.36
CA LEU A 723 16.71 46.65 54.29
C LEU A 723 15.32 46.32 54.84
N THR A 724 14.52 47.35 55.11
CA THR A 724 13.15 47.23 55.64
C THR A 724 12.09 47.37 54.54
N SER A 725 10.86 46.94 54.85
CA SER A 725 9.71 47.09 53.94
C SER A 725 9.48 48.56 53.57
N ALA A 726 9.62 49.44 54.57
CA ALA A 726 9.49 50.89 54.40
C ALA A 726 10.54 51.44 53.43
N LEU A 727 11.80 51.01 53.58
CA LEU A 727 12.88 51.42 52.68
C LEU A 727 12.65 50.93 51.24
N PHE A 728 12.19 49.69 51.05
CA PHE A 728 11.86 49.20 49.71
C PHE A 728 10.68 49.94 49.08
N ARG A 729 9.68 50.35 49.89
CA ARG A 729 8.58 51.19 49.38
C ARG A 729 9.07 52.57 48.96
N ASP A 730 9.90 53.19 49.77
CA ASP A 730 10.46 54.51 49.48
C ASP A 730 11.36 54.49 48.24
N MET A 731 12.28 53.53 48.16
CA MET A 731 13.10 53.29 46.97
C MET A 731 12.25 52.98 45.73
N SER A 732 11.18 52.20 45.87
CA SER A 732 10.29 51.87 44.75
C SER A 732 9.52 53.09 44.24
N ALA A 733 9.14 54.02 45.11
CA ALA A 733 8.48 55.27 44.73
C ALA A 733 9.43 56.21 43.98
N ASN A 734 10.72 56.14 44.31
CA ASN A 734 11.76 56.96 43.70
C ASN A 734 12.32 56.38 42.38
N LEU A 735 11.91 55.18 41.95
CA LEU A 735 12.33 54.58 40.67
C LEU A 735 11.32 54.90 39.56
N ALA A 736 11.77 55.55 38.49
CA ALA A 736 10.89 55.91 37.37
C ALA A 736 10.55 54.70 36.47
N ASP A 737 9.55 54.87 35.60
CA ASP A 737 9.08 53.83 34.69
C ASP A 737 10.21 53.31 33.78
N GLY A 738 10.50 52.01 33.89
CA GLY A 738 11.55 51.32 33.15
C GLY A 738 12.93 51.30 33.84
N GLU A 739 13.20 52.15 34.83
CA GLU A 739 14.45 52.11 35.61
C GLU A 739 14.53 50.85 36.47
N TRP A 740 13.40 50.45 37.06
CA TRP A 740 13.31 49.24 37.86
C TRP A 740 13.60 47.96 37.04
N ARG A 741 13.31 47.95 35.72
CA ARG A 741 13.66 46.82 34.84
C ARG A 741 15.18 46.72 34.64
N ARG A 742 15.86 47.86 34.48
CA ARG A 742 17.33 47.92 34.41
C ARG A 742 17.94 47.49 35.73
N LEU A 743 17.37 47.92 36.85
CA LEU A 743 17.77 47.49 38.19
C LEU A 743 17.62 45.97 38.35
N ALA A 744 16.48 45.41 37.95
CA ALA A 744 16.21 43.98 38.02
C ALA A 744 17.24 43.16 37.21
N ASN A 745 17.63 43.64 36.03
CA ASN A 745 18.68 43.03 35.22
C ASN A 745 20.04 43.09 35.92
N CYS A 746 20.43 44.25 36.48
CA CYS A 746 21.66 44.40 37.26
C CYS A 746 21.69 43.55 38.53
N LEU A 747 20.51 43.25 39.09
CA LEU A 747 20.31 42.36 40.24
C LEU A 747 20.22 40.86 39.85
N GLY A 748 20.38 40.52 38.56
CA GLY A 748 20.44 39.13 38.09
C GLY A 748 19.07 38.44 37.96
N MET A 749 17.99 39.20 37.77
CA MET A 749 16.66 38.64 37.48
C MET A 749 16.55 38.28 35.99
N THR A 750 15.88 37.16 35.68
CA THR A 750 15.69 36.72 34.29
C THR A 750 14.59 37.54 33.60
N ARG A 751 14.69 37.67 32.27
CA ARG A 751 13.69 38.38 31.45
C ARG A 751 12.26 37.88 31.69
N MET A 752 12.04 36.56 31.69
CA MET A 752 10.72 35.97 31.98
C MET A 752 10.18 36.38 33.36
N ARG A 753 11.05 36.55 34.36
CA ARG A 753 10.63 36.93 35.71
C ARG A 753 10.26 38.40 35.80
N ILE A 754 10.97 39.25 35.08
CA ILE A 754 10.68 40.69 34.97
C ILE A 754 9.32 40.88 34.30
N GLU A 755 9.09 40.20 33.17
CA GLU A 755 7.82 40.24 32.43
C GLU A 755 6.65 39.70 33.29
N ALA A 756 6.88 38.64 34.09
CA ALA A 756 5.88 38.11 35.00
C ALA A 756 5.52 39.09 36.13
N ILE A 757 6.50 39.78 36.73
CA ILE A 757 6.25 40.76 37.81
C ILE A 757 5.48 41.95 37.28
N GLU A 758 5.82 42.42 36.08
CA GLU A 758 5.12 43.53 35.44
C GLU A 758 3.67 43.19 35.11
N ARG A 759 3.43 41.99 34.57
CA ARG A 759 2.07 41.50 34.29
C ARG A 759 1.24 41.34 35.56
N ASP A 760 1.83 40.78 36.61
CA ASP A 760 1.12 40.41 37.83
C ASP A 760 0.89 41.60 38.78
N TYR A 761 1.75 42.64 38.79
CA TYR A 761 1.71 43.72 39.80
C TYR A 761 1.64 45.16 39.25
N ARG A 762 1.67 45.36 37.92
CA ARG A 762 1.55 46.67 37.22
C ARG A 762 2.27 47.82 37.97
N TYR A 763 1.52 48.63 38.72
CA TYR A 763 2.01 49.84 39.42
C TYR A 763 2.95 49.55 40.59
N ASP A 764 2.83 48.40 41.26
CA ASP A 764 3.70 48.01 42.38
C ASP A 764 4.90 47.16 41.92
N ALA A 765 5.10 47.00 40.61
CA ALA A 765 6.16 46.15 40.05
C ALA A 765 7.58 46.45 40.62
N PRO A 766 8.01 47.71 40.82
CA PRO A 766 9.32 48.01 41.39
C PRO A 766 9.48 47.49 42.83
N TYR A 767 8.45 47.59 43.66
CA TYR A 767 8.45 47.09 45.04
C TYR A 767 8.51 45.55 45.08
N TYR A 768 7.67 44.87 44.30
CA TYR A 768 7.68 43.41 44.24
C TYR A 768 8.93 42.83 43.58
N MET A 769 9.57 43.59 42.69
CA MET A 769 10.88 43.24 42.15
C MET A 769 11.94 43.22 43.25
N LEU A 770 12.04 44.28 44.06
CA LEU A 770 12.98 44.34 45.20
C LEU A 770 12.72 43.23 46.23
N LEU A 771 11.44 42.96 46.53
CA LEU A 771 11.04 41.88 47.43
C LEU A 771 11.42 40.50 46.87
N THR A 772 11.20 40.27 45.58
CA THR A 772 11.54 39.02 44.89
C THR A 772 13.05 38.79 44.89
N TRP A 773 13.83 39.84 44.61
CA TRP A 773 15.28 39.79 44.65
C TRP A 773 15.78 39.49 46.07
N PHE A 774 15.30 40.22 47.09
CA PHE A 774 15.75 40.04 48.48
C PHE A 774 15.54 38.62 49.02
N LYS A 775 14.42 37.97 48.63
CA LYS A 775 14.11 36.58 48.99
C LYS A 775 15.02 35.56 48.30
N ARG A 776 15.53 35.88 47.10
CA ARG A 776 16.40 34.99 46.31
C ARG A 776 17.85 35.04 46.77
N VAL A 777 18.32 36.19 47.28
CA VAL A 777 19.70 36.35 47.73
C VAL A 777 19.93 35.63 49.05
N SER A 778 21.03 34.87 49.13
CA SER A 778 21.44 34.13 50.33
C SER A 778 21.56 35.04 51.56
N ARG A 779 21.29 34.49 52.75
CA ARG A 779 21.39 35.24 54.01
C ARG A 779 22.82 35.70 54.34
N SER A 780 23.83 35.00 53.83
CA SER A 780 25.25 35.28 54.05
C SER A 780 25.86 36.34 53.11
N SER A 781 25.08 36.87 52.16
CA SER A 781 25.56 37.87 51.21
C SER A 781 25.38 39.28 51.76
N ASP A 782 26.31 40.20 51.44
CA ASP A 782 26.14 41.62 51.73
C ASP A 782 25.10 42.23 50.76
N LYS A 783 23.83 42.04 51.12
CA LYS A 783 22.67 42.52 50.35
C LYS A 783 22.70 44.03 50.15
N VAL A 784 23.23 44.78 51.13
CA VAL A 784 23.29 46.25 51.05
C VAL A 784 24.30 46.66 49.99
N SER A 785 25.50 46.08 50.00
CA SER A 785 26.52 46.38 48.99
C SER A 785 26.13 45.94 47.58
N ALA A 786 25.48 44.79 47.46
CA ALA A 786 24.98 44.31 46.16
C ALA A 786 23.92 45.26 45.57
N LEU A 787 23.01 45.77 46.40
CA LEU A 787 22.00 46.75 45.97
C LEU A 787 22.62 48.12 45.66
N THR A 788 23.55 48.61 46.48
CA THR A 788 24.30 49.85 46.21
C THR A 788 25.00 49.77 44.85
N HIS A 789 25.70 48.67 44.57
CA HIS A 789 26.41 48.49 43.30
C HIS A 789 25.45 48.44 42.10
N ALA A 790 24.30 47.76 42.24
CA ALA A 790 23.29 47.73 41.18
C ALA A 790 22.67 49.12 40.92
N LEU A 791 22.44 49.92 41.97
CA LEU A 791 21.95 51.30 41.87
C LEU A 791 22.97 52.22 41.18
N VAL A 792 24.25 52.06 41.51
CA VAL A 792 25.36 52.76 40.83
C VAL A 792 25.38 52.43 39.34
N ASN A 793 25.21 51.16 38.97
CA ASN A 793 25.21 50.72 37.56
C ASN A 793 24.05 51.29 36.74
N ILE A 794 22.89 51.55 37.37
CA ILE A 794 21.77 52.22 36.71
C ILE A 794 21.86 53.75 36.78
N LYS A 795 22.99 54.31 37.25
CA LYS A 795 23.25 55.74 37.45
C LYS A 795 22.37 56.43 38.51
N ARG A 796 21.80 55.68 39.45
CA ARG A 796 21.04 56.19 40.60
C ARG A 796 21.93 56.32 41.84
N TRP A 797 22.87 57.26 41.73
CA TRP A 797 23.85 57.58 42.79
C TRP A 797 23.19 58.14 44.05
N ASP A 798 22.08 58.85 43.87
CA ASP A 798 21.22 59.39 44.92
C ASP A 798 20.75 58.30 45.89
N LEU A 799 20.10 57.25 45.37
CA LEU A 799 19.59 56.13 46.18
C LEU A 799 20.74 55.28 46.74
N ALA A 800 21.84 55.15 46.01
CA ALA A 800 23.02 54.44 46.47
C ALA A 800 23.67 55.13 47.69
N GLN A 801 23.74 56.47 47.66
CA GLN A 801 24.28 57.30 48.73
C GLN A 801 23.38 57.31 49.97
N GLU A 802 22.07 57.37 49.77
CA GLU A 802 21.09 57.27 50.85
C GLU A 802 21.24 55.94 51.60
N LEU A 803 21.34 54.83 50.87
CA LEU A 803 21.52 53.50 51.44
C LEU A 803 22.84 53.37 52.24
N GLN A 804 23.92 53.99 51.77
CA GLN A 804 25.20 54.04 52.49
C GLN A 804 25.12 54.91 53.75
N THR A 805 24.38 56.01 53.70
CA THR A 805 24.18 56.91 54.85
C THR A 805 23.44 56.18 55.97
N ILE A 806 22.37 55.44 55.64
CA ILE A 806 21.61 54.61 56.58
C ILE A 806 22.48 53.49 57.19
N LYS A 807 23.36 52.87 56.37
CA LYS A 807 24.33 51.86 56.85
C LYS A 807 25.28 52.45 57.89
N ASN A 808 25.74 53.69 57.67
CA ASN A 808 26.68 54.37 58.56
C ASN A 808 26.02 54.84 59.87
N THR A 809 24.80 55.36 59.84
CA THR A 809 24.06 55.74 61.07
C THR A 809 23.80 54.54 61.97
N LYS A 810 23.30 53.42 61.43
CA LYS A 810 23.10 52.20 62.24
C LYS A 810 24.40 51.65 62.85
N ARG A 811 25.54 51.82 62.16
CA ARG A 811 26.86 51.44 62.69
C ARG A 811 27.30 52.35 63.84
N LEU A 812 26.97 53.64 63.78
CA LEU A 812 27.24 54.58 64.87
C LEU A 812 26.35 54.28 66.09
N ASP A 813 25.07 53.98 65.88
CA ASP A 813 24.14 53.60 66.96
C ASP A 813 24.59 52.33 67.69
N GLN A 814 25.10 51.32 66.96
CA GLN A 814 25.65 50.10 67.56
C GLN A 814 26.91 50.33 68.42
N ASN A 815 27.69 51.38 68.15
CA ASN A 815 28.91 51.70 68.90
C ASN A 815 28.64 52.46 70.21
N ALA A 816 27.40 52.91 70.45
CA ALA A 816 27.04 53.75 71.60
C ALA A 816 26.35 53.01 72.77
N LEU A 817 26.19 51.68 72.73
CA LEU A 817 25.47 50.92 73.77
C LEU A 817 26.22 50.76 75.10
N SER A 818 25.49 50.87 76.21
CA SER A 818 25.96 50.71 77.60
C SER A 818 26.44 49.29 77.92
N LYS A 819 27.39 49.12 78.87
CA LYS A 819 27.96 47.82 79.31
C LYS A 819 26.87 46.80 79.70
N ASP A 820 25.80 47.25 80.34
CA ASP A 820 24.66 46.41 80.75
C ASP A 820 23.82 45.91 79.57
N GLU A 821 23.72 46.71 78.50
CA GLU A 821 22.99 46.33 77.29
C GLU A 821 23.82 45.37 76.43
N GLN A 822 25.15 45.55 76.41
CA GLN A 822 26.08 44.59 75.79
C GLN A 822 26.00 43.23 76.49
N LEU A 823 25.92 43.19 77.82
CA LEU A 823 25.77 41.95 78.58
C LEU A 823 24.42 41.26 78.31
N LYS A 824 23.33 42.04 78.19
CA LYS A 824 21.99 41.53 77.82
C LYS A 824 21.97 40.94 76.41
N MET A 825 22.62 41.57 75.43
CA MET A 825 22.76 40.97 74.09
C MET A 825 23.59 39.69 74.12
N CYS A 826 24.68 39.67 74.90
CA CYS A 826 25.58 38.52 74.94
C CYS A 826 25.01 37.29 75.65
N ARG A 827 23.98 37.47 76.49
CA ARG A 827 23.31 36.36 77.18
C ARG A 827 22.74 35.30 76.23
N ALA A 828 22.29 35.69 75.04
CA ALA A 828 21.83 34.74 74.03
C ALA A 828 22.97 33.79 73.59
N PHE A 829 24.18 34.33 73.41
CA PHE A 829 25.38 33.54 73.09
C PHE A 829 25.79 32.63 74.26
N PHE A 830 25.77 33.15 75.48
CA PHE A 830 26.16 32.36 76.65
C PHE A 830 25.21 31.19 76.88
N ASN A 831 23.90 31.41 76.75
CA ASN A 831 22.91 30.34 76.81
C ASN A 831 23.13 29.30 75.70
N ARG A 832 23.48 29.72 74.48
CA ARG A 832 23.75 28.82 73.35
C ARG A 832 24.97 27.92 73.61
N ILE A 833 26.02 28.47 74.25
CA ILE A 833 27.19 27.70 74.67
C ILE A 833 26.81 26.70 75.76
N CYS A 834 26.00 27.13 76.74
CA CYS A 834 25.58 26.28 77.86
C CYS A 834 24.58 25.19 77.45
N GLN A 835 23.88 25.32 76.31
CA GLN A 835 23.05 24.26 75.75
C GLN A 835 23.85 23.03 75.29
N ARG A 836 25.17 23.14 75.08
CA ARG A 836 26.02 22.02 74.69
C ARG A 836 26.59 21.34 75.94
N GLU A 837 26.14 20.12 76.20
CA GLU A 837 26.53 19.35 77.38
C GLU A 837 28.06 19.13 77.45
N GLU A 838 28.73 19.01 76.32
CA GLU A 838 30.19 18.87 76.23
C GLU A 838 30.93 20.11 76.75
N CYS A 839 30.46 21.31 76.40
CA CYS A 839 31.01 22.59 76.89
C CYS A 839 30.76 22.74 78.40
N VAL A 840 29.57 22.36 78.87
CA VAL A 840 29.21 22.38 80.29
C VAL A 840 30.07 21.40 81.10
N ARG A 841 30.45 20.24 80.55
CA ARG A 841 31.31 19.28 81.25
C ARG A 841 32.72 19.80 81.49
N ILE A 842 33.25 20.63 80.57
CA ILE A 842 34.61 21.19 80.67
C ILE A 842 34.63 22.65 81.16
N TRP A 843 33.57 23.13 81.79
CA TRP A 843 33.44 24.55 82.18
C TRP A 843 34.62 25.10 82.99
N LYS A 844 35.32 24.28 83.79
CA LYS A 844 36.54 24.69 84.51
C LYS A 844 37.73 24.96 83.57
N GLN A 845 37.86 24.17 82.51
CA GLN A 845 38.88 24.37 81.49
C GLN A 845 38.55 25.63 80.68
N LEU A 846 37.27 25.82 80.32
CA LEU A 846 36.79 27.05 79.71
C LEU A 846 37.07 28.28 80.59
N ALA A 847 36.84 28.19 81.90
CA ALA A 847 37.13 29.28 82.83
C ALA A 847 38.61 29.67 82.87
N ARG A 848 39.51 28.68 82.83
CA ARG A 848 40.97 28.90 82.81
C ARG A 848 41.44 29.53 81.52
N GLU A 849 40.94 29.08 80.37
CA GLU A 849 41.27 29.67 79.06
C GLU A 849 40.68 31.08 78.89
N LEU A 850 39.61 31.40 79.63
CA LEU A 850 39.06 32.75 79.74
C LEU A 850 39.77 33.61 80.79
N ALA A 851 40.87 33.11 81.37
CA ALA A 851 41.71 33.79 82.36
C ALA A 851 40.97 34.23 83.65
N LEU A 852 39.97 33.48 84.09
CA LEU A 852 39.39 33.65 85.43
C LEU A 852 40.36 33.14 86.50
N THR A 853 40.39 33.79 87.67
CA THR A 853 41.30 33.40 88.76
C THR A 853 40.87 32.06 89.37
N ASN A 854 41.80 31.34 90.00
CA ASN A 854 41.46 30.09 90.69
C ASN A 854 40.44 30.32 91.83
N ASP A 855 40.48 31.49 92.47
CA ASP A 855 39.50 31.89 93.49
C ASP A 855 38.10 32.07 92.90
N ASP A 856 37.98 32.69 91.71
CA ASP A 856 36.70 32.81 90.99
C ASP A 856 36.11 31.43 90.66
N ILE A 857 36.96 30.49 90.20
CA ILE A 857 36.53 29.14 89.84
C ILE A 857 36.05 28.37 91.08
N ILE A 858 36.76 28.49 92.21
CA ILE A 858 36.36 27.85 93.49
C ILE A 858 35.07 28.48 94.02
N GLN A 859 34.92 29.80 93.91
CA GLN A 859 33.71 30.51 94.32
C GLN A 859 32.50 30.05 93.50
N ILE A 860 32.62 29.99 92.17
CA ILE A 860 31.55 29.51 91.27
C ILE A 860 31.20 28.04 91.57
N GLU A 861 32.20 27.20 91.86
CA GLU A 861 31.96 25.78 92.19
C GLU A 861 31.21 25.59 93.52
N ARG A 862 31.52 26.40 94.55
CA ARG A 862 30.85 26.34 95.86
C ARG A 862 29.45 26.96 95.83
N SER A 863 29.26 28.01 95.04
CA SER A 863 28.05 28.84 95.09
C SER A 863 26.90 28.28 94.25
N TYR A 864 27.19 27.46 93.23
CA TYR A 864 26.17 26.96 92.30
C TYR A 864 26.19 25.43 92.23
N PRO A 865 25.04 24.73 92.39
CA PRO A 865 25.01 23.26 92.39
C PRO A 865 25.06 22.64 90.98
N SER A 866 24.51 23.32 89.97
CA SER A 866 24.44 22.79 88.59
C SER A 866 25.67 23.13 87.76
N LYS A 867 26.24 22.15 87.05
CA LYS A 867 27.35 22.39 86.11
C LYS A 867 26.97 23.37 84.99
N HIS A 868 25.71 23.33 84.53
CA HIS A 868 25.20 24.26 83.52
C HIS A 868 25.24 25.69 84.05
N GLU A 869 24.79 25.89 85.28
CA GLU A 869 24.78 27.21 85.90
C GLU A 869 26.19 27.71 86.22
N ARG A 870 27.10 26.82 86.63
CA ARG A 870 28.53 27.14 86.77
C ARG A 870 29.15 27.61 85.45
N CYS A 871 28.80 26.96 84.33
CA CYS A 871 29.27 27.35 83.00
C CYS A 871 28.72 28.72 82.58
N LEU A 872 27.44 28.99 82.82
CA LEU A 872 26.82 30.27 82.51
C LEU A 872 27.43 31.41 83.35
N ARG A 873 27.59 31.19 84.67
CA ARG A 873 28.19 32.15 85.59
C ARG A 873 29.66 32.41 85.29
N CYS A 874 30.39 31.40 84.84
CA CYS A 874 31.74 31.58 84.31
C CYS A 874 31.78 32.55 83.14
N LEU A 875 30.87 32.41 82.16
CA LEU A 875 30.81 33.30 80.99
C LEU A 875 30.37 34.72 81.36
N GLU A 876 29.40 34.85 82.27
CA GLU A 876 28.97 36.15 82.80
C GLU A 876 30.09 36.86 83.58
N GLN A 877 30.82 36.13 84.43
CA GLN A 877 31.93 36.66 85.24
C GLN A 877 33.12 37.06 84.35
N TRP A 878 33.44 36.27 83.32
CA TRP A 878 34.44 36.66 82.33
C TRP A 878 34.00 37.95 81.62
N ALA A 879 32.75 38.02 81.15
CA ALA A 879 32.23 39.17 80.44
C ALA A 879 32.21 40.45 81.30
N SER A 880 31.94 40.34 82.61
CA SER A 880 31.99 41.48 83.54
C SER A 880 33.41 41.99 83.79
N ASN A 881 34.40 41.10 83.77
CA ASN A 881 35.81 41.44 84.03
C ASN A 881 36.49 42.13 82.83
N GLN A 882 35.88 42.10 81.64
CA GLN A 882 36.40 42.78 80.46
C GLN A 882 35.96 44.24 80.38
N THR A 883 36.82 45.12 79.82
CA THR A 883 36.44 46.50 79.48
C THR A 883 35.48 46.55 78.31
N ARG A 884 35.59 45.61 77.36
CA ARG A 884 34.70 45.38 76.24
C ARG A 884 34.55 43.88 76.00
N ILE A 885 33.31 43.40 75.82
CA ILE A 885 33.06 41.97 75.55
C ILE A 885 33.48 41.66 74.11
N ASP A 886 34.54 40.87 73.94
CA ASP A 886 34.98 40.40 72.62
C ASP A 886 34.46 38.98 72.36
N ILE A 887 33.36 38.90 71.61
CA ILE A 887 32.70 37.62 71.27
C ILE A 887 33.58 36.79 70.33
N LEU A 888 34.42 37.42 69.50
CA LEU A 888 35.35 36.72 68.61
C LEU A 888 36.49 36.09 69.41
N PHE A 889 36.95 36.74 70.48
CA PHE A 889 37.87 36.12 71.43
C PHE A 889 37.25 34.89 72.10
N LEU A 890 36.00 34.98 72.55
CA LEU A 890 35.26 33.84 73.10
C LEU A 890 35.13 32.69 72.09
N ALA A 891 34.79 32.99 70.83
CA ALA A 891 34.74 31.99 69.76
C ALA A 891 36.10 31.34 69.49
N LYS A 892 37.19 32.12 69.57
CA LYS A 892 38.56 31.60 69.45
C LYS A 892 38.91 30.65 70.59
N VAL A 893 38.55 30.97 71.83
CA VAL A 893 38.76 30.08 72.99
C VAL A 893 37.97 28.77 72.83
N ILE A 894 36.70 28.86 72.43
CA ILE A 894 35.84 27.69 72.16
C ILE A 894 36.42 26.80 71.04
N ARG A 895 37.03 27.42 70.02
CA ARG A 895 37.74 26.71 68.95
C ARG A 895 38.99 26.00 69.46
N MET A 896 39.78 26.62 70.33
CA MET A 896 40.96 26.00 70.94
C MET A 896 40.60 24.80 71.81
N LEU A 897 39.45 24.85 72.48
CA LEU A 897 38.89 23.75 73.27
C LEU A 897 38.29 22.61 72.43
N GLY A 898 38.41 22.67 71.10
CA GLY A 898 38.00 21.60 70.18
C GLY A 898 36.60 21.77 69.58
N PHE A 899 35.82 22.76 70.00
CA PHE A 899 34.43 22.96 69.53
C PHE A 899 34.35 23.85 68.29
N LYS A 900 34.99 23.44 67.19
CA LYS A 900 35.02 24.18 65.91
C LYS A 900 33.62 24.54 65.34
N PRO A 901 32.60 23.66 65.39
CA PRO A 901 31.27 23.98 64.87
C PRO A 901 30.58 25.08 65.68
N LEU A 902 30.68 25.00 67.02
CA LEU A 902 30.09 26.01 67.92
C LEU A 902 30.80 27.36 67.77
N ALA A 903 32.12 27.37 67.62
CA ALA A 903 32.87 28.58 67.34
C ALA A 903 32.44 29.27 66.03
N ARG A 904 32.18 28.50 64.96
CA ARG A 904 31.67 29.04 63.69
C ARG A 904 30.24 29.57 63.82
N GLU A 905 29.39 28.91 64.59
CA GLU A 905 28.02 29.38 64.88
C GLU A 905 28.07 30.72 65.62
N ILE A 906 28.91 30.84 66.65
CA ILE A 906 29.10 32.09 67.40
C ILE A 906 29.67 33.20 66.51
N GLU A 907 30.68 32.92 65.68
CA GLU A 907 31.22 33.89 64.71
C GLU A 907 30.21 34.34 63.66
N SER A 908 29.24 33.49 63.29
CA SER A 908 28.20 33.87 62.33
C SER A 908 27.13 34.77 62.92
N MET A 909 27.04 34.81 64.25
CA MET A 909 26.05 35.60 64.98
C MET A 909 26.65 36.84 65.67
N ALA A 910 27.98 36.90 65.83
CA ALA A 910 28.75 38.06 66.27
C ALA A 910 29.05 38.99 65.10
#